data_AF-A0A662NYJ2-F1
#
_entry.id   AF-A0A662NYJ2-F1
#
_cell.length_a   1.000
_cell.length_b   1.000
_cell.length_c   1.000
_cell.angle_alpha   90.00
_cell.angle_beta   90.00
_cell.angle_gamma   90.00
#
_symmetry.space_group_name_H-M   'P 1'
#
loop_
_entity.id
_entity.type
_entity.pdbx_description
1 polymer ?
#
loop_
_entity_poly.entity_id
_entity_poly.type
_entity_poly.pdbx_seq_one_letter_code
_entity_poly.pdbx_strand_id
1 'polypeptide(L)'
;MAFAVVASGCIGGGGQTTPTSTASPTSTASPTSSASPTQTQPTKAIHKTVLYVINDDAIARINLFQTGTVDNVAIPPERINDVKGLTFQGYNSVVKTDILQPILTFIVFNTQREPFNNPKVREALAYAIPYDQISQNVYSGNLERNWGPIPKPWPGYTEYGITKYDYNIAKAKQMLQEAGVDPSKYKIELIYNAGNSAREKIMTILQNVWSQLGFQITVSSYEWPVYLGKTEKGDYDVYVVGWVPDYLDSDNWVGPFLYGATNFKELNVKVDATADDISSMMSKAEVIETDDGVVVVGPKGSGASVSLPSGKKVIAVSYVVDEENTPSVKELMEQGQGFGAINPAFFRDTDVDALVIAARRETAPEVRTELFKALYIKGNQLVPEVILGQNRQMRVYWDWVKGRYYHPTFAERYDLIWEDPKAPSVDVGIKDYKNDPNTYVIGTIGWPESFDPAMTYETFGWEIWHEIGDTLVTYWKEETEKVTPDLAVAWAHNEDGTEWYFVIRGGVKAYDPWNDKTYPIDATDVAFTFWRVKRLGHSVSWMTGFMDLDKSQPLTEQEFENVLKSEKLIADYNGKSIEVKSMKDLLDLFGYSGETAGVYKLVLPDPYAPILGVVADPFLSVLPAEYLLGDKYDEAMKAADNGKNPKAWEAYVQEGEQDPTHQLIHKYPVGTGPYYVKEYEENSYIVLALNPYYWNKDLWEKEYGYKP
;
A
#
# COMPACT_ATOMS: atom_id res chain seq x y z
N MET A 1 -12.85 11.67 -0.65
CA MET A 1 -12.13 10.63 0.10
C MET A 1 -12.05 9.44 -0.83
N ALA A 2 -10.86 8.87 -1.01
CA ALA A 2 -10.67 7.69 -1.85
C ALA A 2 -9.62 6.81 -1.18
N PHE A 3 -9.53 5.54 -1.59
CA PHE A 3 -8.82 4.46 -0.91
C PHE A 3 -8.02 3.64 -1.91
N ALA A 4 -6.83 3.16 -1.53
CA ALA A 4 -6.19 2.05 -2.22
C ALA A 4 -7.00 0.77 -1.95
N VAL A 5 -8.02 0.56 -2.77
CA VAL A 5 -8.72 -0.71 -2.81
C VAL A 5 -8.37 -1.41 -4.10
N VAL A 6 -8.06 -2.69 -3.97
CA VAL A 6 -7.87 -3.58 -5.10
C VAL A 6 -9.16 -3.60 -5.95
N ALA A 7 -9.10 -2.91 -7.10
CA ALA A 7 -10.04 -3.08 -8.21
C ALA A 7 -9.76 -4.37 -9.01
N SER A 8 -8.63 -5.05 -8.76
CA SER A 8 -8.27 -6.27 -9.45
C SER A 8 -9.23 -7.43 -9.12
N GLY A 9 -10.15 -7.68 -10.06
CA GLY A 9 -11.15 -8.73 -9.94
C GLY A 9 -12.02 -8.94 -11.17
N CYS A 10 -11.43 -9.04 -12.37
CA CYS A 10 -11.86 -10.00 -13.39
C CYS A 10 -13.33 -9.93 -13.87
N ILE A 11 -13.63 -9.39 -15.06
CA ILE A 11 -14.93 -9.63 -15.73
C ILE A 11 -14.73 -9.85 -17.24
N GLY A 12 -15.48 -10.80 -17.82
CA GLY A 12 -15.58 -11.01 -19.27
C GLY A 12 -16.97 -11.55 -19.67
N GLY A 13 -17.45 -11.16 -20.85
CA GLY A 13 -18.70 -11.63 -21.45
C GLY A 13 -18.58 -11.68 -22.98
N GLY A 14 -18.94 -12.83 -23.59
CA GLY A 14 -18.53 -13.21 -24.95
C GLY A 14 -19.61 -13.16 -26.06
N GLY A 15 -19.16 -13.42 -27.29
CA GLY A 15 -19.97 -13.68 -28.49
C GLY A 15 -19.18 -14.45 -29.56
N GLN A 16 -19.79 -15.51 -30.12
CA GLN A 16 -19.22 -16.54 -30.99
C GLN A 16 -18.96 -16.12 -32.45
N THR A 17 -17.98 -16.74 -33.14
CA THR A 17 -18.13 -17.34 -34.49
C THR A 17 -16.94 -18.25 -34.90
N THR A 18 -17.23 -19.23 -35.76
CA THR A 18 -16.46 -20.44 -36.15
C THR A 18 -15.75 -20.32 -37.54
N PRO A 19 -14.92 -21.31 -37.98
CA PRO A 19 -13.62 -21.10 -38.63
C PRO A 19 -13.52 -21.57 -40.11
N THR A 20 -12.37 -21.29 -40.76
CA THR A 20 -11.72 -22.06 -41.87
C THR A 20 -10.45 -21.31 -42.32
N SER A 21 -9.32 -21.81 -42.83
CA SER A 21 -8.67 -23.13 -42.96
C SER A 21 -7.28 -22.89 -43.60
N THR A 22 -6.23 -23.52 -43.06
CA THR A 22 -5.03 -24.12 -43.70
C THR A 22 -4.45 -23.58 -45.03
N ALA A 23 -3.14 -23.26 -45.04
CA ALA A 23 -2.13 -23.89 -45.93
C ALA A 23 -0.68 -23.48 -45.57
N SER A 24 0.20 -24.47 -45.47
CA SER A 24 1.68 -24.39 -45.36
C SER A 24 2.32 -24.70 -46.74
N PRO A 25 3.62 -25.05 -46.86
CA PRO A 25 4.86 -24.30 -46.59
C PRO A 25 5.84 -24.38 -47.80
N THR A 26 6.87 -23.53 -47.89
CA THR A 26 8.21 -23.78 -48.53
C THR A 26 9.01 -22.47 -48.52
N SER A 27 10.34 -22.38 -48.46
CA SER A 27 11.43 -23.35 -48.55
C SER A 27 12.72 -22.75 -47.96
N THR A 28 13.55 -23.65 -47.44
CA THR A 28 14.99 -23.60 -47.10
C THR A 28 15.91 -22.71 -47.95
N ALA A 29 16.83 -22.00 -47.27
CA ALA A 29 18.27 -21.96 -47.61
C ALA A 29 19.11 -21.39 -46.44
N SER A 30 20.23 -22.05 -46.15
CA SER A 30 21.36 -21.60 -45.30
C SER A 30 22.65 -21.81 -46.11
N PRO A 31 23.85 -21.43 -45.64
CA PRO A 31 24.26 -20.24 -44.89
C PRO A 31 25.47 -19.53 -45.57
N THR A 32 25.79 -18.29 -45.18
CA THR A 32 27.14 -17.74 -45.39
C THR A 32 27.61 -17.05 -44.13
N SER A 33 28.73 -17.56 -43.61
CA SER A 33 29.45 -17.07 -42.45
C SER A 33 30.27 -15.83 -42.79
N SER A 34 30.06 -14.74 -42.05
CA SER A 34 31.10 -13.74 -41.80
C SER A 34 31.21 -13.56 -40.30
N ALA A 35 32.35 -14.00 -39.74
CA ALA A 35 32.68 -13.74 -38.35
C ALA A 35 32.82 -12.22 -38.15
N SER A 36 31.89 -11.65 -37.40
CA SER A 36 32.01 -10.30 -36.84
C SER A 36 32.83 -10.35 -35.55
N PRO A 37 33.57 -9.28 -35.22
CA PRO A 37 34.39 -9.23 -34.02
C PRO A 37 33.51 -9.41 -32.80
N THR A 38 33.92 -10.27 -31.88
CA THR A 38 33.27 -10.49 -30.60
C THR A 38 33.37 -9.22 -29.76
N GLN A 39 32.49 -8.25 -30.02
CA GLN A 39 31.97 -7.43 -28.94
C GLN A 39 31.37 -8.42 -27.95
N THR A 40 31.92 -8.45 -26.73
CA THR A 40 31.23 -9.03 -25.59
C THR A 40 29.85 -8.40 -25.54
N GLN A 41 28.85 -9.11 -26.07
CA GLN A 41 27.45 -8.78 -25.89
C GLN A 41 27.22 -8.56 -24.40
N PRO A 42 26.43 -7.56 -24.00
CA PRO A 42 25.97 -7.46 -22.63
C PRO A 42 25.42 -8.84 -22.22
N THR A 43 25.92 -9.40 -21.12
CA THR A 43 25.40 -10.69 -20.62
C THR A 43 23.94 -10.57 -20.16
N LYS A 44 23.44 -9.34 -19.99
CA LYS A 44 22.07 -8.95 -19.68
C LYS A 44 21.71 -7.71 -20.52
N ALA A 45 20.56 -7.69 -21.16
CA ALA A 45 20.06 -6.49 -21.84
C ALA A 45 19.29 -5.60 -20.84
N ILE A 46 19.52 -4.28 -20.87
CA ILE A 46 18.72 -3.31 -20.10
C ILE A 46 17.50 -2.89 -20.94
N HIS A 47 16.34 -2.78 -20.30
CA HIS A 47 15.15 -2.23 -20.94
C HIS A 47 15.31 -0.73 -21.13
N LYS A 48 15.53 -0.32 -22.38
CA LYS A 48 15.56 1.09 -22.78
C LYS A 48 14.16 1.69 -22.87
N THR A 49 13.18 0.83 -23.06
CA THR A 49 11.76 1.20 -23.18
C THR A 49 10.94 0.23 -22.34
N VAL A 50 9.91 0.76 -21.69
CA VAL A 50 8.83 -0.04 -21.08
C VAL A 50 7.52 0.39 -21.75
N LEU A 51 6.71 -0.57 -22.17
CA LEU A 51 5.45 -0.32 -22.86
C LEU A 51 4.32 -1.02 -22.12
N TYR A 52 3.39 -0.25 -21.57
CA TYR A 52 2.12 -0.76 -21.08
C TYR A 52 1.13 -0.84 -22.23
N VAL A 53 0.60 -2.03 -22.49
CA VAL A 53 -0.50 -2.29 -23.42
C VAL A 53 -1.77 -2.50 -22.62
N ILE A 54 -2.71 -1.55 -22.70
CA ILE A 54 -3.90 -1.50 -21.86
C ILE A 54 -5.08 -2.07 -22.63
N ASN A 55 -5.70 -3.12 -22.08
CA ASN A 55 -6.91 -3.70 -22.66
C ASN A 55 -7.75 -4.40 -21.59
N ASP A 56 -8.96 -3.91 -21.31
CA ASP A 56 -9.79 -4.47 -20.25
C ASP A 56 -10.32 -5.90 -20.55
N ASP A 57 -10.35 -6.33 -21.81
CA ASP A 57 -10.76 -7.69 -22.16
C ASP A 57 -9.67 -8.72 -21.85
N ALA A 58 -9.97 -9.63 -20.92
CA ALA A 58 -9.02 -10.64 -20.47
C ALA A 58 -8.58 -11.60 -21.57
N ILE A 59 -9.47 -11.92 -22.53
CA ILE A 59 -9.14 -12.86 -23.61
C ILE A 59 -8.19 -12.20 -24.61
N ALA A 60 -8.40 -10.92 -24.93
CA ALA A 60 -7.48 -10.13 -25.75
C ALA A 60 -6.08 -10.09 -25.13
N ARG A 61 -5.97 -9.81 -23.82
CA ARG A 61 -4.67 -9.84 -23.13
C ARG A 61 -4.02 -11.22 -23.11
N ILE A 62 -4.79 -12.28 -22.87
CA ILE A 62 -4.28 -13.66 -22.94
C ILE A 62 -3.76 -13.98 -24.35
N ASN A 63 -4.45 -13.51 -25.40
CA ASN A 63 -3.99 -13.68 -26.77
C ASN A 63 -2.68 -12.94 -27.04
N LEU A 64 -2.53 -11.69 -26.56
CA LEU A 64 -1.28 -10.94 -26.64
C LEU A 64 -0.12 -11.71 -25.97
N PHE A 65 -0.37 -12.33 -24.82
CA PHE A 65 0.63 -13.14 -24.14
C PHE A 65 0.97 -14.40 -24.95
N GLN A 66 -0.03 -15.13 -25.43
CA GLN A 66 0.13 -16.35 -26.24
C GLN A 66 0.94 -16.14 -27.52
N THR A 67 0.87 -14.94 -28.12
CA THR A 67 1.61 -14.58 -29.33
C THR A 67 3.01 -14.02 -29.06
N GLY A 68 3.45 -13.96 -27.79
CA GLY A 68 4.71 -13.34 -27.40
C GLY A 68 4.71 -11.82 -27.58
N THR A 69 3.55 -11.20 -27.76
CA THR A 69 3.41 -9.75 -27.96
C THR A 69 3.68 -8.97 -26.68
N VAL A 70 3.51 -9.60 -25.51
CA VAL A 70 3.81 -9.05 -24.19
C VAL A 70 4.66 -10.02 -23.38
N ASP A 71 5.50 -9.50 -22.50
CA ASP A 71 6.43 -10.23 -21.64
C ASP A 71 5.77 -10.73 -20.37
N ASN A 72 4.88 -9.92 -19.81
CA ASN A 72 4.01 -10.24 -18.68
C ASN A 72 2.58 -9.80 -18.96
N VAL A 73 1.63 -10.43 -18.25
CA VAL A 73 0.21 -10.16 -18.46
C VAL A 73 -0.60 -10.23 -17.15
N ALA A 74 -1.49 -9.26 -16.96
CA ALA A 74 -2.50 -9.29 -15.91
C ALA A 74 -3.70 -10.13 -16.36
N ILE A 75 -4.02 -11.21 -15.65
CA ILE A 75 -5.15 -12.09 -15.98
C ILE A 75 -6.05 -12.35 -14.77
N PRO A 76 -7.29 -12.81 -14.99
CA PRO A 76 -8.12 -13.35 -13.93
C PRO A 76 -7.61 -14.65 -13.28
N PRO A 77 -7.74 -14.85 -11.95
CA PRO A 77 -7.35 -16.10 -11.28
C PRO A 77 -8.05 -17.35 -11.83
N GLU A 78 -9.29 -17.26 -12.31
CA GLU A 78 -10.00 -18.39 -12.92
C GLU A 78 -9.49 -18.73 -14.33
N ARG A 79 -8.74 -17.82 -14.95
CA ARG A 79 -8.11 -17.99 -16.28
C ARG A 79 -6.66 -18.43 -16.19
N ILE A 80 -6.17 -18.72 -14.98
CA ILE A 80 -4.77 -19.14 -14.75
C ILE A 80 -4.35 -20.34 -15.61
N ASN A 81 -5.29 -21.24 -15.94
CA ASN A 81 -5.00 -22.41 -16.76
C ASN A 81 -4.87 -22.09 -18.26
N ASP A 82 -5.36 -20.93 -18.71
CA ASP A 82 -5.28 -20.51 -20.12
C ASP A 82 -3.86 -20.06 -20.50
N VAL A 83 -3.03 -19.76 -19.51
CA VAL A 83 -1.64 -19.32 -19.65
C VAL A 83 -0.62 -20.32 -19.13
N LYS A 84 -1.04 -21.41 -18.48
CA LYS A 84 -0.14 -22.42 -17.92
C LYS A 84 0.38 -23.36 -19.01
N GLY A 85 1.70 -23.53 -19.05
CA GLY A 85 2.35 -24.50 -19.94
C GLY A 85 2.36 -24.07 -21.41
N LEU A 86 2.14 -22.78 -21.69
CA LEU A 86 2.34 -22.23 -23.02
C LEU A 86 3.82 -22.24 -23.38
N THR A 87 4.09 -22.40 -24.66
CA THR A 87 5.43 -22.29 -25.22
C THR A 87 5.43 -21.33 -26.41
N PHE A 88 6.43 -20.46 -26.50
CA PHE A 88 6.60 -19.57 -27.64
C PHE A 88 8.08 -19.50 -28.01
N GLN A 89 8.39 -19.84 -29.27
CA GLN A 89 9.75 -19.84 -29.82
C GLN A 89 10.82 -20.50 -28.93
N GLY A 90 10.47 -21.58 -28.23
CA GLY A 90 11.39 -22.36 -27.38
C GLY A 90 11.45 -21.92 -25.91
N TYR A 91 10.69 -20.89 -25.54
CA TYR A 91 10.53 -20.41 -24.17
C TYR A 91 9.19 -20.83 -23.59
N ASN A 92 9.05 -20.80 -22.27
CA ASN A 92 7.89 -21.30 -21.55
C ASN A 92 7.23 -20.19 -20.74
N SER A 93 5.90 -20.23 -20.64
CA SER A 93 5.16 -19.40 -19.71
C SER A 93 5.52 -19.78 -18.27
N VAL A 94 5.75 -18.79 -17.43
CA VAL A 94 5.91 -18.89 -15.99
C VAL A 94 4.64 -18.39 -15.33
N VAL A 95 4.07 -19.22 -14.45
CA VAL A 95 2.91 -18.86 -13.63
C VAL A 95 3.25 -19.15 -12.19
N LYS A 96 3.42 -18.09 -11.39
CA LYS A 96 3.76 -18.19 -9.97
C LYS A 96 2.62 -17.71 -9.08
N THR A 97 2.35 -18.46 -8.02
CA THR A 97 1.41 -18.14 -6.92
C THR A 97 2.01 -18.45 -5.55
N ASP A 98 3.34 -18.47 -5.49
CA ASP A 98 4.16 -18.84 -4.33
C ASP A 98 4.15 -17.79 -3.22
N ILE A 99 3.91 -16.53 -3.57
CA ILE A 99 3.98 -15.40 -2.63
C ILE A 99 2.62 -15.10 -2.04
N LEU A 100 2.58 -15.00 -0.71
CA LEU A 100 1.42 -14.54 0.01
C LEU A 100 1.49 -13.01 0.14
N GLN A 101 0.59 -12.30 -0.54
CA GLN A 101 0.56 -10.85 -0.53
C GLN A 101 0.01 -10.35 0.79
N PRO A 102 0.40 -9.15 1.27
CA PRO A 102 -0.20 -8.53 2.43
C PRO A 102 -1.59 -7.96 2.12
N ILE A 103 -2.36 -8.60 1.22
CA ILE A 103 -3.69 -8.21 0.80
C ILE A 103 -4.71 -9.11 1.49
N LEU A 104 -5.64 -8.52 2.23
CA LEU A 104 -6.75 -9.23 2.86
C LEU A 104 -8.03 -8.98 2.06
N THR A 105 -8.79 -10.04 1.78
CA THR A 105 -10.17 -9.96 1.29
C THR A 105 -11.12 -10.27 2.45
N PHE A 106 -12.12 -9.42 2.67
CA PHE A 106 -13.00 -9.50 3.84
C PHE A 106 -14.40 -8.96 3.55
N ILE A 107 -15.35 -9.35 4.40
CA ILE A 107 -16.70 -8.77 4.43
C ILE A 107 -16.85 -7.90 5.67
N VAL A 108 -17.63 -6.83 5.53
CA VAL A 108 -17.83 -5.83 6.58
C VAL A 108 -19.29 -5.79 6.95
N PHE A 109 -19.58 -5.79 8.25
CA PHE A 109 -20.94 -5.60 8.77
C PHE A 109 -21.14 -4.14 9.18
N ASN A 110 -22.33 -3.57 8.95
CA ASN A 110 -22.66 -2.31 9.60
C ASN A 110 -23.03 -2.56 11.06
N THR A 111 -22.07 -2.41 11.99
CA THR A 111 -22.29 -2.73 13.42
C THR A 111 -23.27 -1.77 14.11
N GLN A 112 -23.68 -0.69 13.45
CA GLN A 112 -24.68 0.24 13.95
C GLN A 112 -26.12 -0.15 13.56
N ARG A 113 -26.31 -1.21 12.75
CA ARG A 113 -27.62 -1.68 12.29
C ARG A 113 -27.98 -3.04 12.87
N GLU A 114 -29.26 -3.25 13.18
CA GLU A 114 -29.76 -4.59 13.46
C GLU A 114 -29.76 -5.44 12.18
N PRO A 115 -29.45 -6.75 12.27
CA PRO A 115 -29.12 -7.51 13.47
C PRO A 115 -27.61 -7.50 13.80
N PHE A 116 -26.79 -6.77 13.05
CA PHE A 116 -25.32 -6.77 13.16
C PHE A 116 -24.78 -6.04 14.39
N ASN A 117 -25.56 -5.19 15.04
CA ASN A 117 -25.23 -4.63 16.36
C ASN A 117 -25.08 -5.70 17.46
N ASN A 118 -25.60 -6.91 17.23
CA ASN A 118 -25.38 -8.05 18.12
C ASN A 118 -24.14 -8.87 17.69
N PRO A 119 -23.07 -8.93 18.50
CA PRO A 119 -21.86 -9.69 18.17
C PRO A 119 -22.13 -11.18 17.94
N LYS A 120 -23.11 -11.78 18.62
CA LYS A 120 -23.46 -13.21 18.42
C LYS A 120 -24.04 -13.49 17.04
N VAL A 121 -24.70 -12.52 16.42
CA VAL A 121 -25.15 -12.64 15.03
C VAL A 121 -23.94 -12.62 14.10
N ARG A 122 -22.99 -11.71 14.31
CA ARG A 122 -21.77 -11.61 13.49
C ARG A 122 -20.93 -12.90 13.59
N GLU A 123 -20.74 -13.41 14.81
CA GLU A 123 -20.08 -14.71 15.03
C GLU A 123 -20.82 -15.86 14.31
N ALA A 124 -22.15 -15.92 14.39
CA ALA A 124 -22.95 -16.94 13.73
C ALA A 124 -22.82 -16.86 12.20
N LEU A 125 -22.87 -15.65 11.63
CA LEU A 125 -22.67 -15.43 10.19
C LEU A 125 -21.26 -15.80 9.75
N ALA A 126 -20.24 -15.56 10.57
CA ALA A 126 -18.86 -15.99 10.30
C ALA A 126 -18.71 -17.52 10.23
N TYR A 127 -19.41 -18.29 11.09
CA TYR A 127 -19.51 -19.75 10.97
C TYR A 127 -20.30 -20.19 9.73
N ALA A 128 -21.15 -19.33 9.17
CA ALA A 128 -21.94 -19.64 7.98
C ALA A 128 -21.23 -19.31 6.66
N ILE A 129 -19.94 -18.96 6.66
CA ILE A 129 -19.19 -18.67 5.43
C ILE A 129 -18.47 -19.95 4.95
N PRO A 130 -18.67 -20.39 3.69
CA PRO A 130 -17.98 -21.54 3.12
C PRO A 130 -16.59 -21.15 2.58
N TYR A 131 -15.62 -20.90 3.46
CA TYR A 131 -14.28 -20.38 3.11
C TYR A 131 -13.54 -21.22 2.05
N ASP A 132 -13.54 -22.54 2.18
CA ASP A 132 -12.87 -23.43 1.21
C ASP A 132 -13.50 -23.34 -0.18
N GLN A 133 -14.84 -23.25 -0.24
CA GLN A 133 -15.57 -23.09 -1.50
C GLN A 133 -15.21 -21.75 -2.16
N ILE A 134 -15.12 -20.67 -1.38
CA ILE A 134 -14.70 -19.36 -1.88
C ILE A 134 -13.27 -19.44 -2.41
N SER A 135 -12.33 -20.00 -1.64
CA SER A 135 -10.93 -20.12 -2.06
C SER A 135 -10.79 -20.91 -3.37
N GLN A 136 -11.44 -22.07 -3.48
CA GLN A 136 -11.32 -22.92 -4.67
C GLN A 136 -12.07 -22.36 -5.89
N ASN A 137 -13.33 -21.95 -5.73
CA ASN A 137 -14.18 -21.61 -6.88
C ASN A 137 -14.00 -20.18 -7.36
N VAL A 138 -13.54 -19.27 -6.49
CA VAL A 138 -13.38 -17.84 -6.82
C VAL A 138 -11.92 -17.51 -7.10
N TYR A 139 -10.98 -18.07 -6.33
CA TYR A 139 -9.56 -17.74 -6.42
C TYR A 139 -8.67 -18.88 -6.94
N SER A 140 -9.25 -20.00 -7.40
CA SER A 140 -8.51 -21.18 -7.88
C SER A 140 -7.52 -21.72 -6.83
N GLY A 141 -7.88 -21.63 -5.54
CA GLY A 141 -7.04 -22.03 -4.40
C GLY A 141 -5.99 -20.99 -3.97
N ASN A 142 -6.00 -19.78 -4.55
CA ASN A 142 -5.02 -18.71 -4.28
C ASN A 142 -5.49 -17.68 -3.24
N LEU A 143 -6.51 -18.02 -2.44
CA LEU A 143 -6.91 -17.27 -1.26
C LEU A 143 -6.64 -18.12 -0.02
N GLU A 144 -5.59 -17.78 0.72
CA GLU A 144 -5.18 -18.51 1.92
C GLU A 144 -6.01 -18.07 3.14
N ARG A 145 -6.32 -18.99 4.05
CA ARG A 145 -7.06 -18.64 5.26
C ARG A 145 -6.25 -17.67 6.14
N ASN A 146 -6.89 -16.56 6.53
CA ASN A 146 -6.44 -15.63 7.56
C ASN A 146 -7.59 -15.38 8.55
N TRP A 147 -7.30 -15.25 9.85
CA TRP A 147 -8.33 -15.31 10.90
C TRP A 147 -8.67 -13.96 11.54
N GLY A 148 -7.92 -12.90 11.22
CA GLY A 148 -8.01 -11.63 11.91
C GLY A 148 -7.34 -10.50 11.10
N PRO A 149 -7.25 -9.30 11.68
CA PRO A 149 -7.01 -8.08 10.91
C PRO A 149 -5.62 -7.98 10.30
N ILE A 150 -4.62 -8.73 10.79
CA ILE A 150 -3.23 -8.65 10.30
C ILE A 150 -2.92 -9.82 9.35
N PRO A 151 -2.32 -9.60 8.16
CA PRO A 151 -1.92 -10.66 7.25
C PRO A 151 -0.70 -11.45 7.78
N LYS A 152 -0.55 -12.71 7.35
CA LYS A 152 0.67 -13.49 7.59
C LYS A 152 1.82 -12.97 6.72
N PRO A 153 3.09 -13.06 7.16
CA PRO A 153 3.58 -13.34 8.52
C PRO A 153 3.90 -12.05 9.30
N TRP A 154 3.07 -11.00 9.16
CA TRP A 154 3.41 -9.68 9.69
C TRP A 154 3.48 -9.65 11.22
N PRO A 155 4.35 -8.80 11.82
CA PRO A 155 4.43 -8.66 13.27
C PRO A 155 3.05 -8.39 13.87
N GLY A 156 2.64 -9.18 14.87
CA GLY A 156 1.29 -9.08 15.43
C GLY A 156 0.31 -10.14 14.95
N TYR A 157 0.58 -10.82 13.82
CA TYR A 157 -0.18 -12.01 13.46
C TYR A 157 0.03 -13.09 14.53
N THR A 158 -1.06 -13.70 15.01
CA THR A 158 -1.01 -14.83 15.94
C THR A 158 -2.21 -15.76 15.74
N GLU A 159 -2.02 -17.06 16.00
CA GLU A 159 -3.12 -18.01 16.15
C GLU A 159 -3.41 -18.37 17.62
N TYR A 160 -2.74 -17.73 18.58
CA TYR A 160 -3.02 -17.89 19.99
C TYR A 160 -4.30 -17.15 20.38
N GLY A 161 -5.15 -17.75 21.23
CA GLY A 161 -6.31 -17.07 21.82
C GLY A 161 -7.44 -16.69 20.85
N ILE A 162 -7.35 -17.09 19.58
CA ILE A 162 -8.36 -16.78 18.56
C ILE A 162 -9.43 -17.87 18.41
N THR A 163 -10.57 -17.47 17.86
CA THR A 163 -11.61 -18.37 17.34
C THR A 163 -11.35 -18.65 15.85
N LYS A 164 -11.22 -19.94 15.52
CA LYS A 164 -11.20 -20.41 14.12
C LYS A 164 -12.63 -20.62 13.63
N TYR A 165 -13.16 -19.61 12.93
CA TYR A 165 -14.48 -19.70 12.30
C TYR A 165 -14.39 -20.57 11.04
N ASP A 166 -14.63 -21.87 11.22
CA ASP A 166 -14.79 -22.84 10.12
C ASP A 166 -16.25 -22.93 9.67
N TYR A 167 -16.50 -23.36 8.43
CA TYR A 167 -17.87 -23.48 7.92
C TYR A 167 -18.69 -24.50 8.73
N ASN A 168 -19.69 -24.02 9.46
CA ASN A 168 -20.63 -24.82 10.23
C ASN A 168 -22.00 -24.13 10.33
N ILE A 169 -22.85 -24.38 9.33
CA ILE A 169 -24.20 -23.81 9.28
C ILE A 169 -25.11 -24.26 10.44
N ALA A 170 -24.88 -25.46 11.00
CA ALA A 170 -25.67 -25.96 12.12
C ALA A 170 -25.37 -25.16 13.41
N LYS A 171 -24.08 -24.90 13.67
CA LYS A 171 -23.64 -24.03 14.77
C LYS A 171 -24.15 -22.61 14.59
N ALA A 172 -24.10 -22.06 13.37
CA ALA A 172 -24.68 -20.75 13.07
C ALA A 172 -26.17 -20.68 13.43
N LYS A 173 -26.97 -21.68 13.03
CA LYS A 173 -28.41 -21.76 13.41
C LYS A 173 -28.62 -21.81 14.92
N GLN A 174 -27.83 -22.62 15.62
CA GLN A 174 -27.89 -22.72 17.08
C GLN A 174 -27.58 -21.36 17.74
N MET A 175 -26.50 -20.69 17.32
CA MET A 175 -26.10 -19.39 17.87
C MET A 175 -27.15 -18.31 17.64
N LEU A 176 -27.79 -18.27 16.46
CA LEU A 176 -28.89 -17.34 16.19
C LEU A 176 -30.11 -17.60 17.10
N GLN A 177 -30.43 -18.88 17.34
CA GLN A 177 -31.51 -19.27 18.26
C GLN A 177 -31.18 -18.87 19.71
N GLU A 178 -29.96 -19.14 20.19
CA GLU A 178 -29.49 -18.77 21.53
C GLU A 178 -29.45 -17.25 21.73
N ALA A 179 -29.14 -16.49 20.67
CA ALA A 179 -29.19 -15.04 20.66
C ALA A 179 -30.63 -14.48 20.61
N GLY A 180 -31.65 -15.33 20.49
CA GLY A 180 -33.06 -14.91 20.41
C GLY A 180 -33.41 -14.18 19.11
N VAL A 181 -32.62 -14.37 18.05
CA VAL A 181 -32.81 -13.70 16.76
C VAL A 181 -33.68 -14.56 15.86
N ASP A 182 -34.71 -13.96 15.28
CA ASP A 182 -35.55 -14.58 14.23
C ASP A 182 -35.08 -14.06 12.86
N PRO A 183 -34.30 -14.84 12.09
CA PRO A 183 -33.72 -14.39 10.83
C PRO A 183 -34.76 -13.96 9.79
N SER A 184 -35.98 -14.51 9.86
CA SER A 184 -37.05 -14.24 8.87
C SER A 184 -37.53 -12.79 8.87
N LYS A 185 -37.27 -12.05 9.96
CA LYS A 185 -37.64 -10.63 10.12
C LYS A 185 -36.69 -9.67 9.41
N TYR A 186 -35.51 -10.15 9.01
CA TYR A 186 -34.46 -9.29 8.46
C TYR A 186 -34.35 -9.46 6.96
N LYS A 187 -34.28 -8.31 6.27
CA LYS A 187 -33.84 -8.18 4.89
C LYS A 187 -32.43 -7.61 4.93
N ILE A 188 -31.49 -8.29 4.29
CA ILE A 188 -30.08 -7.91 4.29
C ILE A 188 -29.64 -7.75 2.85
N GLU A 189 -29.10 -6.58 2.52
CA GLU A 189 -28.46 -6.34 1.24
C GLU A 189 -26.95 -6.61 1.31
N LEU A 190 -26.45 -7.45 0.40
CA LEU A 190 -25.03 -7.67 0.18
C LEU A 190 -24.59 -6.83 -1.03
N ILE A 191 -23.69 -5.87 -0.81
CA ILE A 191 -23.23 -4.98 -1.88
C ILE A 191 -21.79 -5.28 -2.29
N TYR A 192 -21.50 -5.09 -3.57
CA TYR A 192 -20.15 -5.15 -4.14
C TYR A 192 -19.98 -4.10 -5.23
N ASN A 193 -18.74 -3.84 -5.66
CA ASN A 193 -18.50 -2.94 -6.79
C ASN A 193 -18.72 -3.65 -8.12
N ALA A 194 -19.44 -2.99 -9.04
CA ALA A 194 -19.59 -3.40 -10.42
C ALA A 194 -18.22 -3.59 -11.08
N GLY A 195 -18.11 -4.50 -12.04
CA GLY A 195 -16.81 -4.81 -12.65
C GLY A 195 -16.00 -5.87 -11.90
N ASN A 196 -16.44 -6.38 -10.73
CA ASN A 196 -15.69 -7.37 -9.96
C ASN A 196 -16.39 -8.75 -9.84
N SER A 197 -16.04 -9.73 -10.70
CA SER A 197 -16.69 -11.07 -10.66
C SER A 197 -16.32 -11.87 -9.43
N ALA A 198 -15.14 -11.65 -8.84
CA ALA A 198 -14.74 -12.37 -7.64
C ALA A 198 -15.69 -12.02 -6.49
N ARG A 199 -15.92 -10.72 -6.28
CA ARG A 199 -16.85 -10.19 -5.29
C ARG A 199 -18.31 -10.57 -5.58
N GLU A 200 -18.73 -10.54 -6.85
CA GLU A 200 -20.06 -11.04 -7.26
C GLU A 200 -20.27 -12.51 -6.86
N LYS A 201 -19.32 -13.39 -7.19
CA LYS A 201 -19.37 -14.82 -6.86
C LYS A 201 -19.40 -15.03 -5.35
N ILE A 202 -18.58 -14.29 -4.59
CA ILE A 202 -18.60 -14.31 -3.12
C ILE A 202 -20.00 -13.96 -2.59
N MET A 203 -20.56 -12.82 -3.02
CA MET A 203 -21.87 -12.38 -2.53
C MET A 203 -23.01 -13.32 -2.93
N THR A 204 -22.92 -13.93 -4.11
CA THR A 204 -23.88 -14.96 -4.55
C THR A 204 -23.80 -16.24 -3.71
N ILE A 205 -22.58 -16.67 -3.34
CA ILE A 205 -22.39 -17.80 -2.42
C ILE A 205 -22.99 -17.46 -1.04
N LEU A 206 -22.71 -16.27 -0.51
CA LEU A 206 -23.24 -15.84 0.78
C LEU A 206 -24.77 -15.69 0.77
N GLN A 207 -25.35 -15.17 -0.31
CA GLN A 207 -26.81 -15.13 -0.51
C GLN A 207 -27.43 -16.52 -0.34
N ASN A 208 -26.88 -17.52 -1.05
CA ASN A 208 -27.39 -18.89 -0.98
C ASN A 208 -27.27 -19.52 0.41
N VAL A 209 -26.17 -19.25 1.13
CA VAL A 209 -25.91 -19.86 2.45
C VAL A 209 -26.68 -19.15 3.56
N TRP A 210 -26.68 -17.83 3.59
CA TRP A 210 -27.37 -17.07 4.64
C TRP A 210 -28.89 -17.11 4.49
N SER A 211 -29.42 -17.28 3.28
CA SER A 211 -30.85 -17.58 3.11
C SER A 211 -31.29 -18.91 3.74
N GLN A 212 -30.39 -19.90 3.85
CA GLN A 212 -30.70 -21.17 4.55
C GLN A 212 -30.75 -21.02 6.07
N LEU A 213 -30.26 -19.92 6.62
CA LEU A 213 -30.45 -19.53 8.03
C LEU A 213 -31.83 -18.89 8.26
N GLY A 214 -32.52 -18.49 7.20
CA GLY A 214 -33.85 -17.86 7.24
C GLY A 214 -33.85 -16.35 6.90
N PHE A 215 -32.68 -15.75 6.64
CA PHE A 215 -32.59 -14.35 6.23
C PHE A 215 -33.10 -14.12 4.81
N GLN A 216 -33.67 -12.94 4.54
CA GLN A 216 -34.04 -12.50 3.19
C GLN A 216 -32.84 -11.74 2.58
N ILE A 217 -32.07 -12.38 1.70
CA ILE A 217 -30.82 -11.80 1.18
C ILE A 217 -30.97 -11.31 -0.26
N THR A 218 -30.56 -10.07 -0.53
CA THR A 218 -30.40 -9.52 -1.89
C THR A 218 -28.93 -9.20 -2.18
N VAL A 219 -28.55 -9.25 -3.46
CA VAL A 219 -27.19 -8.90 -3.91
C VAL A 219 -27.29 -7.77 -4.91
N SER A 220 -26.53 -6.70 -4.70
CA SER A 220 -26.54 -5.48 -5.53
C SER A 220 -25.12 -5.03 -5.88
N SER A 221 -24.95 -4.49 -7.08
CA SER A 221 -23.68 -3.92 -7.56
C SER A 221 -23.77 -2.41 -7.72
N TYR A 222 -22.68 -1.69 -7.43
CA TYR A 222 -22.56 -0.24 -7.66
C TYR A 222 -21.25 0.11 -8.34
N GLU A 223 -21.25 1.13 -9.20
CA GLU A 223 -20.01 1.70 -9.74
C GLU A 223 -19.08 2.17 -8.62
N TRP A 224 -17.76 2.07 -8.83
CA TRP A 224 -16.75 2.26 -7.77
C TRP A 224 -16.92 3.54 -6.92
N PRO A 225 -17.11 4.73 -7.50
CA PRO A 225 -17.31 5.95 -6.71
C PRO A 225 -18.59 5.93 -5.86
N VAL A 226 -19.67 5.34 -6.38
CA VAL A 226 -20.94 5.20 -5.64
C VAL A 226 -20.80 4.18 -4.52
N TYR A 227 -20.11 3.08 -4.80
CA TYR A 227 -19.79 2.05 -3.81
C TYR A 227 -18.99 2.64 -2.63
N LEU A 228 -17.91 3.37 -2.90
CA LEU A 228 -17.12 4.03 -1.86
C LEU A 228 -17.94 5.02 -1.04
N GLY A 229 -18.69 5.92 -1.70
CA GLY A 229 -19.52 6.90 -1.00
C GLY A 229 -20.61 6.28 -0.11
N LYS A 230 -21.07 5.04 -0.42
CA LYS A 230 -21.94 4.26 0.48
C LYS A 230 -21.19 3.72 1.69
N THR A 231 -20.00 3.14 1.47
CA THR A 231 -19.18 2.60 2.56
C THR A 231 -18.74 3.68 3.55
N GLU A 232 -18.33 4.85 3.06
CA GLU A 232 -17.91 6.00 3.86
C GLU A 232 -19.01 6.54 4.78
N LYS A 233 -20.27 6.41 4.36
CA LYS A 233 -21.44 6.96 5.07
C LYS A 233 -22.25 5.91 5.85
N GLY A 234 -21.81 4.65 5.81
CA GLY A 234 -22.56 3.56 6.45
C GLY A 234 -23.91 3.27 5.80
N ASP A 235 -24.06 3.57 4.50
CA ASP A 235 -25.26 3.27 3.71
C ASP A 235 -25.19 1.88 3.07
N TYR A 236 -25.03 0.87 3.93
CA TYR A 236 -24.94 -0.54 3.56
C TYR A 236 -25.33 -1.42 4.77
N ASP A 237 -25.68 -2.68 4.50
CA ASP A 237 -25.84 -3.70 5.53
C ASP A 237 -24.58 -4.57 5.63
N VAL A 238 -24.17 -5.14 4.49
CA VAL A 238 -22.92 -5.90 4.34
C VAL A 238 -22.28 -5.59 3.00
N TYR A 239 -20.96 -5.43 2.99
CA TYR A 239 -20.20 -5.32 1.74
C TYR A 239 -18.95 -6.18 1.75
N VAL A 240 -18.36 -6.41 0.57
CA VAL A 240 -17.12 -7.18 0.39
C VAL A 240 -16.05 -6.30 -0.24
N VAL A 241 -14.86 -6.31 0.33
CA VAL A 241 -13.74 -5.49 -0.15
C VAL A 241 -12.42 -6.20 0.08
N GLY A 242 -11.34 -5.63 -0.44
CA GLY A 242 -9.99 -6.01 -0.04
C GLY A 242 -9.20 -4.79 0.40
N TRP A 243 -8.18 -5.02 1.21
CA TRP A 243 -7.24 -4.01 1.68
C TRP A 243 -5.83 -4.39 1.26
N VAL A 244 -5.13 -3.45 0.65
CA VAL A 244 -3.69 -3.49 0.37
C VAL A 244 -3.04 -2.44 1.28
N PRO A 245 -1.88 -2.71 1.90
CA PRO A 245 -1.34 -1.75 2.83
C PRO A 245 -0.82 -0.51 2.09
N ASP A 246 -1.15 0.68 2.60
CA ASP A 246 -0.62 1.96 2.09
C ASP A 246 0.82 2.19 2.54
N TYR A 247 1.21 1.58 3.65
CA TYR A 247 2.58 1.52 4.12
C TYR A 247 2.79 0.25 4.94
N LEU A 248 4.03 -0.19 5.00
CA LEU A 248 4.42 -1.51 5.50
C LEU A 248 4.53 -1.55 7.03
N ASP A 249 3.40 -1.47 7.72
CA ASP A 249 3.32 -1.65 9.17
C ASP A 249 1.97 -2.23 9.59
N SER A 250 1.96 -3.04 10.66
CA SER A 250 0.74 -3.65 11.17
C SER A 250 -0.35 -2.64 11.56
N ASP A 251 0.04 -1.39 11.85
CA ASP A 251 -0.88 -0.26 12.03
C ASP A 251 -1.78 -0.01 10.80
N ASN A 252 -1.27 -0.22 9.58
CA ASN A 252 -2.05 0.00 8.37
C ASN A 252 -3.18 -1.03 8.18
N TRP A 253 -3.20 -2.11 8.98
CA TRP A 253 -4.39 -2.95 9.11
C TRP A 253 -5.19 -2.63 10.36
N VAL A 254 -4.59 -2.70 11.55
CA VAL A 254 -5.36 -2.56 12.80
C VAL A 254 -5.97 -1.16 12.96
N GLY A 255 -5.29 -0.14 12.46
CA GLY A 255 -5.81 1.23 12.43
C GLY A 255 -7.11 1.30 11.64
N PRO A 256 -7.07 1.08 10.32
CA PRO A 256 -8.27 1.08 9.51
C PRO A 256 -9.30 0.03 9.93
N PHE A 257 -8.90 -1.13 10.47
CA PHE A 257 -9.84 -2.24 10.74
C PHE A 257 -10.44 -2.20 12.13
N LEU A 258 -9.84 -1.52 13.12
CA LEU A 258 -10.29 -1.58 14.51
C LEU A 258 -10.54 -0.21 15.15
N TYR A 259 -9.86 0.85 14.71
CA TYR A 259 -9.95 2.17 15.35
C TYR A 259 -11.30 2.83 15.14
N GLY A 260 -12.00 3.16 16.22
CA GLY A 260 -13.31 3.80 16.23
C GLY A 260 -13.29 5.33 16.44
N ALA A 261 -12.13 5.99 16.44
CA ALA A 261 -11.97 7.43 16.72
C ALA A 261 -12.34 7.88 18.15
N THR A 262 -12.05 7.07 19.17
CA THR A 262 -12.00 7.57 20.55
C THR A 262 -10.77 8.45 20.75
N ASN A 263 -10.97 9.68 21.24
CA ASN A 263 -9.88 10.57 21.61
C ASN A 263 -9.50 10.39 23.07
N PHE A 264 -8.22 10.57 23.40
CA PHE A 264 -7.68 10.37 24.75
C PHE A 264 -6.91 11.61 25.22
N LYS A 265 -7.25 12.14 26.40
CA LYS A 265 -6.48 13.22 27.07
C LYS A 265 -5.15 12.71 27.60
N GLU A 266 -5.16 11.47 28.06
CA GLU A 266 -3.99 10.78 28.56
C GLU A 266 -4.01 9.33 28.07
N LEU A 267 -2.85 8.82 27.65
CA LEU A 267 -2.64 7.43 27.34
C LEU A 267 -1.23 7.06 27.79
N ASN A 268 -1.11 6.07 28.67
CA ASN A 268 0.17 5.67 29.25
C ASN A 268 0.38 4.17 29.02
N VAL A 269 1.53 3.83 28.42
CA VAL A 269 2.01 2.46 28.27
C VAL A 269 3.05 2.20 29.35
N LYS A 270 2.84 1.16 30.15
CA LYS A 270 3.81 0.68 31.14
C LYS A 270 4.23 -0.74 30.79
N VAL A 271 5.52 -0.91 30.50
CA VAL A 271 6.15 -2.20 30.27
C VAL A 271 6.57 -2.82 31.61
N ASP A 272 6.55 -4.15 31.69
CA ASP A 272 6.86 -4.94 32.88
C ASP A 272 5.97 -4.60 34.10
N ALA A 273 4.68 -4.34 33.84
CA ALA A 273 3.72 -3.97 34.87
C ALA A 273 3.40 -5.13 35.83
N THR A 274 3.38 -4.84 37.13
CA THR A 274 2.92 -5.78 38.16
C THR A 274 1.40 -5.67 38.39
N ALA A 275 0.81 -6.64 39.10
CA ALA A 275 -0.59 -6.55 39.51
C ALA A 275 -0.87 -5.31 40.39
N ASP A 276 0.10 -4.92 41.23
CA ASP A 276 0.01 -3.71 42.05
C ASP A 276 0.06 -2.45 41.19
N ASP A 277 0.91 -2.41 40.16
CA ASP A 277 0.94 -1.31 39.19
C ASP A 277 -0.43 -1.15 38.52
N ILE A 278 -1.00 -2.24 37.99
CA ILE A 278 -2.31 -2.24 37.36
C ILE A 278 -3.41 -1.78 38.32
N SER A 279 -3.40 -2.29 39.56
CA SER A 279 -4.34 -1.87 40.60
C SER A 279 -4.18 -0.39 40.97
N SER A 280 -3.00 0.20 40.82
CA SER A 280 -2.75 1.62 41.11
C SER A 280 -3.08 2.55 39.93
N MET A 281 -3.03 2.02 38.70
CA MET A 281 -3.17 2.78 37.46
C MET A 281 -4.57 2.74 36.88
N MET A 282 -5.34 1.68 37.16
CA MET A 282 -6.62 1.41 36.48
C MET A 282 -7.77 1.17 37.46
N SER A 283 -8.97 1.64 37.09
CA SER A 283 -10.21 1.34 37.82
C SER A 283 -10.83 0.01 37.41
N LYS A 284 -10.58 -0.42 36.18
CA LYS A 284 -10.96 -1.70 35.58
C LYS A 284 -9.85 -2.13 34.63
N ALA A 285 -9.69 -3.43 34.45
CA ALA A 285 -8.67 -3.97 33.57
C ALA A 285 -9.25 -5.12 32.75
N GLU A 286 -9.08 -5.04 31.44
CA GLU A 286 -9.18 -6.19 30.54
C GLU A 286 -7.80 -6.82 30.39
N VAL A 287 -7.71 -8.14 30.53
CA VAL A 287 -6.48 -8.92 30.40
C VAL A 287 -6.54 -9.74 29.12
N ILE A 288 -5.58 -9.51 28.23
CA ILE A 288 -5.47 -10.17 26.93
C ILE A 288 -4.14 -10.92 26.93
N GLU A 289 -4.21 -12.25 27.06
CA GLU A 289 -3.01 -13.07 26.92
C GLU A 289 -2.66 -13.25 25.44
N THR A 290 -1.39 -13.06 25.12
CA THR A 290 -0.79 -13.44 23.83
C THR A 290 0.05 -14.72 24.02
N ASP A 291 0.66 -15.21 22.95
CA ASP A 291 1.61 -16.31 23.01
C ASP A 291 2.80 -15.98 23.93
N ASP A 292 3.42 -14.81 23.75
CA ASP A 292 4.68 -14.41 24.39
C ASP A 292 4.50 -13.45 25.58
N GLY A 293 3.30 -12.91 25.79
CA GLY A 293 3.05 -11.81 26.73
C GLY A 293 1.62 -11.72 27.26
N VAL A 294 1.38 -10.62 27.97
CA VAL A 294 0.07 -10.21 28.48
C VAL A 294 -0.09 -8.72 28.25
N VAL A 295 -1.15 -8.35 27.55
CA VAL A 295 -1.55 -6.95 27.40
C VAL A 295 -2.73 -6.69 28.34
N VAL A 296 -2.63 -5.65 29.14
CA VAL A 296 -3.69 -5.22 30.06
C VAL A 296 -4.10 -3.82 29.70
N VAL A 297 -5.40 -3.57 29.53
CA VAL A 297 -5.91 -2.25 29.15
C VAL A 297 -7.07 -1.84 30.03
N GLY A 298 -7.20 -0.53 30.30
CA GLY A 298 -8.38 -0.01 30.96
C GLY A 298 -8.31 1.45 31.37
N PRO A 299 -9.43 2.02 31.84
CA PRO A 299 -9.53 3.42 32.19
C PRO A 299 -8.71 3.73 33.45
N LYS A 300 -8.01 4.86 33.43
CA LYS A 300 -7.21 5.38 34.54
C LYS A 300 -8.03 5.43 35.83
N GLY A 301 -7.45 4.97 36.91
CA GLY A 301 -8.09 4.92 38.22
C GLY A 301 -7.31 4.06 39.20
N SER A 302 -7.99 3.44 40.16
CA SER A 302 -7.37 2.46 41.06
C SER A 302 -8.37 1.39 41.47
N GLY A 303 -7.86 0.24 41.92
CA GLY A 303 -8.63 -0.88 42.45
C GLY A 303 -8.89 -2.02 41.46
N ALA A 304 -8.37 -1.95 40.22
CA ALA A 304 -8.45 -3.08 39.29
C ALA A 304 -7.73 -4.31 39.86
N SER A 305 -8.41 -5.46 39.88
CA SER A 305 -7.83 -6.74 40.31
C SER A 305 -7.63 -7.64 39.09
N VAL A 306 -6.41 -8.10 38.88
CA VAL A 306 -6.03 -8.98 37.77
C VAL A 306 -5.28 -10.20 38.26
N SER A 307 -5.43 -11.31 37.54
CA SER A 307 -4.58 -12.49 37.70
C SER A 307 -3.64 -12.56 36.50
N LEU A 308 -2.34 -12.51 36.76
CA LEU A 308 -1.32 -12.48 35.70
C LEU A 308 -0.59 -13.84 35.65
N PRO A 309 -0.44 -14.45 34.46
CA PRO A 309 0.36 -15.66 34.30
C PRO A 309 1.84 -15.39 34.63
N SER A 310 2.48 -16.34 35.32
CA SER A 310 3.89 -16.21 35.73
C SER A 310 4.84 -16.29 34.54
N GLY A 311 5.86 -15.43 34.51
CA GLY A 311 6.97 -15.51 33.53
C GLY A 311 6.70 -14.89 32.16
N LYS A 312 5.53 -14.26 31.96
CA LYS A 312 5.22 -13.47 30.76
C LYS A 312 5.50 -11.98 30.99
N LYS A 313 5.93 -11.28 29.94
CA LYS A 313 6.06 -9.82 29.93
C LYS A 313 4.66 -9.20 29.97
N VAL A 314 4.47 -8.18 30.80
CA VAL A 314 3.16 -7.54 31.00
C VAL A 314 3.23 -6.09 30.50
N ILE A 315 2.38 -5.74 29.55
CA ILE A 315 2.25 -4.40 28.99
C ILE A 315 0.90 -3.85 29.43
N ALA A 316 0.90 -2.81 30.25
CA ALA A 316 -0.30 -2.17 30.76
C ALA A 316 -0.56 -0.83 30.06
N VAL A 317 -1.73 -0.66 29.44
CA VAL A 317 -2.18 0.55 28.74
C VAL A 317 -3.32 1.19 29.51
N SER A 318 -3.07 2.33 30.15
CA SER A 318 -4.10 3.08 30.89
C SER A 318 -4.45 4.37 30.16
N TYR A 319 -5.71 4.79 30.21
CA TYR A 319 -6.16 5.95 29.46
C TYR A 319 -7.19 6.82 30.19
N VAL A 320 -7.31 8.07 29.76
CA VAL A 320 -8.42 8.99 30.08
C VAL A 320 -9.05 9.43 28.78
N VAL A 321 -10.32 9.08 28.56
CA VAL A 321 -11.06 9.48 27.35
C VAL A 321 -11.26 10.99 27.34
N ASP A 322 -11.06 11.59 26.18
CA ASP A 322 -11.49 12.95 25.89
C ASP A 322 -12.92 12.95 25.36
N GLU A 323 -13.89 12.85 26.28
CA GLU A 323 -15.32 12.79 25.94
C GLU A 323 -15.78 14.02 25.15
N GLU A 324 -15.17 15.18 25.39
CA GLU A 324 -15.53 16.44 24.74
C GLU A 324 -15.12 16.46 23.26
N ASN A 325 -13.96 15.88 22.96
CA ASN A 325 -13.41 15.86 21.61
C ASN A 325 -13.65 14.53 20.88
N THR A 326 -14.25 13.53 21.51
CA THR A 326 -14.57 12.24 20.86
C THR A 326 -15.83 12.36 20.00
N PRO A 327 -15.73 12.30 18.66
CA PRO A 327 -16.91 12.40 17.79
C PRO A 327 -17.81 11.17 17.98
N SER A 328 -19.12 11.33 17.85
CA SER A 328 -20.04 10.19 17.80
C SER A 328 -19.89 9.40 16.49
N VAL A 329 -20.17 8.10 16.54
CA VAL A 329 -20.15 7.25 15.32
C VAL A 329 -21.12 7.78 14.27
N LYS A 330 -22.26 8.34 14.69
CA LYS A 330 -23.24 8.95 13.80
C LYS A 330 -22.67 10.17 13.06
N GLU A 331 -21.97 11.07 13.76
CA GLU A 331 -21.32 12.23 13.13
C GLU A 331 -20.27 11.78 12.12
N LEU A 332 -19.50 10.72 12.43
CA LEU A 332 -18.52 10.16 11.50
C LEU A 332 -19.17 9.60 10.24
N MET A 333 -20.31 8.90 10.36
CA MET A 333 -21.09 8.44 9.20
C MET A 333 -21.61 9.61 8.36
N GLU A 334 -22.13 10.67 9.00
CA GLU A 334 -22.64 11.86 8.30
C GLU A 334 -21.53 12.62 7.56
N GLN A 335 -20.31 12.61 8.12
CA GLN A 335 -19.11 13.22 7.53
C GLN A 335 -18.42 12.34 6.47
N GLY A 336 -18.85 11.09 6.28
CA GLY A 336 -18.19 10.17 5.34
C GLY A 336 -16.85 9.64 5.82
N GLN A 337 -16.65 9.50 7.14
CA GLN A 337 -15.38 9.10 7.76
C GLN A 337 -15.25 7.58 7.95
N GLY A 338 -16.19 6.77 7.47
CA GLY A 338 -16.03 5.31 7.46
C GLY A 338 -15.01 4.88 6.41
N PHE A 339 -14.35 3.73 6.65
CA PHE A 339 -13.34 3.17 5.74
C PHE A 339 -12.09 4.08 5.69
N GLY A 340 -10.89 3.52 5.95
CA GLY A 340 -9.59 4.22 5.98
C GLY A 340 -9.35 5.32 7.04
N ALA A 341 -10.36 6.07 7.49
CA ALA A 341 -10.23 7.00 8.63
C ALA A 341 -10.56 6.32 9.96
N ILE A 342 -11.64 5.53 9.98
CA ILE A 342 -12.02 4.64 11.09
C ILE A 342 -12.47 3.27 10.58
N ASN A 343 -12.69 2.36 11.53
CA ASN A 343 -13.19 1.01 11.34
C ASN A 343 -14.27 0.96 10.25
N PRO A 344 -14.10 0.13 9.20
CA PRO A 344 -15.00 0.05 8.05
C PRO A 344 -16.44 -0.31 8.44
N ALA A 345 -16.60 -1.00 9.57
CA ALA A 345 -17.83 -1.52 10.13
C ALA A 345 -18.55 -0.51 11.06
N PHE A 346 -17.98 0.69 11.23
CA PHE A 346 -18.38 1.67 12.25
C PHE A 346 -18.39 1.11 13.68
N PHE A 347 -17.53 0.14 13.94
CA PHE A 347 -17.36 -0.44 15.26
C PHE A 347 -16.49 0.46 16.13
N ARG A 348 -16.83 0.57 17.42
CA ARG A 348 -16.03 1.29 18.41
C ARG A 348 -16.00 0.51 19.71
N ASP A 349 -14.79 0.34 20.22
CA ASP A 349 -14.51 -0.18 21.55
C ASP A 349 -13.35 0.64 22.13
N THR A 350 -13.55 1.23 23.30
CA THR A 350 -12.61 2.18 23.89
C THR A 350 -11.27 1.54 24.26
N ASP A 351 -11.29 0.30 24.75
CA ASP A 351 -10.07 -0.43 25.10
C ASP A 351 -9.27 -0.77 23.84
N VAL A 352 -9.96 -1.20 22.77
CA VAL A 352 -9.35 -1.44 21.45
C VAL A 352 -8.75 -0.14 20.87
N ASP A 353 -9.46 0.98 20.91
CA ASP A 353 -8.96 2.26 20.42
C ASP A 353 -7.69 2.70 21.18
N ALA A 354 -7.67 2.53 22.50
CA ALA A 354 -6.49 2.82 23.30
C ALA A 354 -5.30 1.93 22.91
N LEU A 355 -5.53 0.64 22.65
CA LEU A 355 -4.48 -0.26 22.19
C LEU A 355 -3.95 0.10 20.79
N VAL A 356 -4.82 0.53 19.86
CA VAL A 356 -4.39 1.03 18.54
C VAL A 356 -3.48 2.24 18.70
N ILE A 357 -3.90 3.26 19.48
CA ILE A 357 -3.10 4.47 19.69
C ILE A 357 -1.78 4.15 20.42
N ALA A 358 -1.80 3.23 21.39
CA ALA A 358 -0.60 2.75 22.05
C ALA A 358 0.38 2.11 21.05
N ALA A 359 -0.10 1.21 20.19
CA ALA A 359 0.72 0.51 19.19
C ALA A 359 1.28 1.45 18.11
N ARG A 360 0.57 2.55 17.80
CA ARG A 360 1.04 3.61 16.88
C ARG A 360 2.20 4.41 17.45
N ARG A 361 2.09 4.79 18.73
CA ARG A 361 3.02 5.72 19.41
C ARG A 361 4.24 5.04 20.01
N GLU A 362 4.11 3.78 20.41
CA GLU A 362 5.24 2.98 20.88
C GLU A 362 6.26 2.78 19.75
N THR A 363 7.55 2.86 20.07
CA THR A 363 8.64 2.74 19.10
C THR A 363 9.44 1.45 19.29
N ALA A 364 9.36 0.81 20.47
CA ALA A 364 10.01 -0.47 20.75
C ALA A 364 9.32 -1.64 20.01
N PRO A 365 9.96 -2.28 19.00
CA PRO A 365 9.31 -3.27 18.13
C PRO A 365 8.71 -4.46 18.89
N GLU A 366 9.35 -4.93 19.96
CA GLU A 366 8.87 -6.04 20.77
C GLU A 366 7.63 -5.69 21.60
N VAL A 367 7.49 -4.43 22.04
CA VAL A 367 6.28 -3.96 22.75
C VAL A 367 5.14 -3.79 21.76
N ARG A 368 5.42 -3.15 20.60
CA ARG A 368 4.45 -2.98 19.51
C ARG A 368 3.90 -4.33 19.03
N THR A 369 4.76 -5.31 18.83
CA THR A 369 4.37 -6.65 18.36
C THR A 369 3.33 -7.28 19.29
N GLU A 370 3.53 -7.22 20.61
CA GLU A 370 2.59 -7.76 21.58
C GLU A 370 1.26 -6.96 21.62
N LEU A 371 1.32 -5.64 21.49
CA LEU A 371 0.10 -4.81 21.34
C LEU A 371 -0.68 -5.21 20.09
N PHE A 372 -0.01 -5.42 18.96
CA PHE A 372 -0.65 -5.87 17.72
C PHE A 372 -1.23 -7.30 17.83
N LYS A 373 -0.57 -8.22 18.55
CA LYS A 373 -1.13 -9.55 18.84
C LYS A 373 -2.42 -9.46 19.67
N ALA A 374 -2.43 -8.58 20.68
CA ALA A 374 -3.64 -8.34 21.47
C ALA A 374 -4.78 -7.77 20.61
N LEU A 375 -4.49 -6.80 19.74
CA LEU A 375 -5.43 -6.25 18.76
C LEU A 375 -5.93 -7.32 17.78
N TYR A 376 -5.06 -8.23 17.33
CA TYR A 376 -5.45 -9.35 16.46
C TYR A 376 -6.49 -10.25 17.14
N ILE A 377 -6.23 -10.63 18.40
CA ILE A 377 -7.13 -11.45 19.21
C ILE A 377 -8.47 -10.75 19.41
N LYS A 378 -8.45 -9.47 19.78
CA LYS A 378 -9.67 -8.67 19.99
C LYS A 378 -10.47 -8.50 18.71
N GLY A 379 -9.83 -8.16 17.59
CA GLY A 379 -10.48 -8.06 16.29
C GLY A 379 -11.16 -9.38 15.88
N ASN A 380 -10.47 -10.51 16.07
CA ASN A 380 -11.04 -11.84 15.82
C ASN A 380 -12.25 -12.15 16.71
N GLN A 381 -12.22 -11.79 18.00
CA GLN A 381 -13.30 -12.09 18.95
C GLN A 381 -14.52 -11.17 18.79
N LEU A 382 -14.29 -9.90 18.43
CA LEU A 382 -15.34 -8.90 18.29
C LEU A 382 -16.03 -8.96 16.92
N VAL A 383 -15.38 -9.51 15.89
CA VAL A 383 -15.93 -9.73 14.55
C VAL A 383 -16.58 -8.47 13.93
N PRO A 384 -15.94 -7.29 13.93
CA PRO A 384 -16.47 -6.14 13.18
C PRO A 384 -16.50 -6.42 11.66
N GLU A 385 -15.48 -7.12 11.18
CA GLU A 385 -15.38 -7.68 9.83
C GLU A 385 -15.03 -9.17 9.90
N VAL A 386 -15.29 -9.90 8.81
CA VAL A 386 -14.87 -11.30 8.66
C VAL A 386 -13.87 -11.40 7.52
N ILE A 387 -12.64 -11.72 7.88
CA ILE A 387 -11.58 -11.97 6.90
C ILE A 387 -11.89 -13.28 6.17
N LEU A 388 -12.04 -13.22 4.85
CA LEU A 388 -12.24 -14.39 4.00
C LEU A 388 -10.89 -15.10 3.79
N GLY A 389 -9.86 -14.32 3.50
CA GLY A 389 -8.49 -14.82 3.40
C GLY A 389 -7.50 -13.78 2.91
N GLN A 390 -6.27 -14.23 2.73
CA GLN A 390 -5.13 -13.46 2.25
C GLN A 390 -4.76 -13.91 0.83
N ASN A 391 -4.57 -12.96 -0.07
CA ASN A 391 -4.36 -13.25 -1.49
C ASN A 391 -2.94 -13.77 -1.75
N ARG A 392 -2.81 -14.73 -2.67
CA ARG A 392 -1.51 -15.09 -3.25
C ARG A 392 -1.29 -14.31 -4.54
N GLN A 393 -0.09 -13.76 -4.70
CA GLN A 393 0.26 -12.98 -5.89
C GLN A 393 0.29 -13.88 -7.09
N MET A 394 -0.47 -13.54 -8.13
CA MET A 394 -0.37 -14.21 -9.42
C MET A 394 0.59 -13.43 -10.32
N ARG A 395 1.71 -14.05 -10.69
CA ARG A 395 2.66 -13.50 -11.67
C ARG A 395 2.66 -14.38 -12.91
N VAL A 396 2.33 -13.80 -14.05
CA VAL A 396 2.33 -14.46 -15.36
C VAL A 396 3.27 -13.72 -16.29
N TYR A 397 4.30 -14.42 -16.77
CA TYR A 397 5.33 -13.87 -17.65
C TYR A 397 6.05 -14.98 -18.41
N TRP A 398 6.88 -14.65 -19.39
CA TRP A 398 7.71 -15.62 -20.09
C TRP A 398 9.04 -15.87 -19.36
N ASP A 399 9.55 -17.10 -19.43
CA ASP A 399 10.83 -17.45 -18.79
C ASP A 399 12.05 -16.75 -19.40
N TRP A 400 11.91 -16.01 -20.51
CA TRP A 400 12.94 -15.09 -21.00
C TRP A 400 13.10 -13.84 -20.12
N VAL A 401 12.07 -13.44 -19.35
CA VAL A 401 12.16 -12.34 -18.39
C VAL A 401 12.85 -12.84 -17.11
N LYS A 402 13.95 -12.17 -16.73
CA LYS A 402 14.85 -12.54 -15.64
C LYS A 402 14.94 -11.42 -14.60
N GLY A 403 15.39 -11.80 -13.40
CA GLY A 403 15.63 -10.85 -12.32
C GLY A 403 14.37 -10.41 -11.55
N ARG A 404 13.18 -10.85 -11.96
CA ARG A 404 11.91 -10.57 -11.28
C ARG A 404 11.96 -10.92 -9.79
N TYR A 405 11.37 -10.05 -8.99
CA TYR A 405 11.37 -10.11 -7.53
C TYR A 405 10.05 -9.56 -6.98
N TYR A 406 9.78 -9.76 -5.69
CA TYR A 406 8.59 -9.23 -5.06
C TYR A 406 8.92 -8.00 -4.21
N HIS A 407 8.71 -6.83 -4.79
CA HIS A 407 8.83 -5.62 -4.01
C HIS A 407 7.70 -5.51 -3.00
N PRO A 408 7.96 -5.08 -1.75
CA PRO A 408 6.94 -4.98 -0.72
C PRO A 408 5.78 -4.02 -1.06
N THR A 409 6.02 -2.99 -1.87
CA THR A 409 5.00 -2.07 -2.40
C THR A 409 4.35 -2.56 -3.71
N PHE A 410 4.59 -3.82 -4.09
CA PHE A 410 4.07 -4.51 -5.28
C PHE A 410 4.62 -4.10 -6.65
N ALA A 411 5.36 -3.01 -6.77
CA ALA A 411 5.96 -2.57 -8.03
C ALA A 411 7.43 -3.03 -8.16
N GLU A 412 7.77 -3.69 -9.28
CA GLU A 412 9.15 -4.04 -9.59
C GLU A 412 9.82 -2.91 -10.36
N ARG A 413 11.05 -2.55 -9.97
CA ARG A 413 11.87 -1.60 -10.73
C ARG A 413 12.27 -2.21 -12.07
N TYR A 414 11.83 -1.59 -13.16
CA TYR A 414 12.04 -2.15 -14.49
C TYR A 414 13.46 -2.06 -15.01
N ASP A 415 14.28 -1.20 -14.40
CA ASP A 415 15.71 -1.10 -14.66
C ASP A 415 16.53 -2.20 -13.96
N LEU A 416 15.91 -2.99 -13.06
CA LEU A 416 16.55 -4.10 -12.35
C LEU A 416 16.17 -5.49 -12.89
N ILE A 417 15.19 -5.54 -13.79
CA ILE A 417 14.83 -6.74 -14.55
C ILE A 417 15.49 -6.70 -15.94
N TRP A 418 15.63 -7.87 -16.56
CA TRP A 418 16.28 -7.98 -17.86
C TRP A 418 15.77 -9.19 -18.62
N GLU A 419 15.97 -9.21 -19.92
CA GLU A 419 15.58 -10.33 -20.78
C GLU A 419 16.76 -11.10 -21.35
N ASP A 420 16.57 -12.40 -21.60
CA ASP A 420 17.51 -13.18 -22.40
C ASP A 420 17.80 -12.41 -23.70
N PRO A 421 19.07 -12.13 -24.06
CA PRO A 421 19.40 -11.45 -25.31
C PRO A 421 18.92 -12.16 -26.58
N LYS A 422 18.46 -13.42 -26.47
CA LYS A 422 17.82 -14.21 -27.53
C LYS A 422 16.30 -14.28 -27.40
N ALA A 423 15.68 -13.46 -26.55
CA ALA A 423 14.23 -13.38 -26.46
C ALA A 423 13.65 -13.00 -27.85
N PRO A 424 12.44 -13.47 -28.17
CA PRO A 424 11.81 -13.17 -29.46
C PRO A 424 11.66 -11.67 -29.69
N SER A 425 11.65 -11.27 -30.97
CA SER A 425 11.24 -9.92 -31.36
C SER A 425 9.87 -9.99 -32.03
N VAL A 426 8.85 -9.40 -31.40
CA VAL A 426 7.44 -9.48 -31.84
C VAL A 426 6.86 -8.08 -31.96
N ASP A 427 6.16 -7.82 -33.06
CA ASP A 427 5.45 -6.55 -33.27
C ASP A 427 4.30 -6.41 -32.25
N VAL A 428 4.21 -5.24 -31.60
CA VAL A 428 3.17 -4.98 -30.59
C VAL A 428 1.86 -4.50 -31.22
N GLY A 429 1.89 -4.04 -32.47
CA GLY A 429 0.75 -3.40 -33.13
C GLY A 429 0.52 -1.96 -32.67
N ILE A 430 1.46 -1.39 -31.88
CA ILE A 430 1.45 0.00 -31.42
C ILE A 430 2.68 0.69 -32.01
N LYS A 431 2.45 1.55 -32.99
CA LYS A 431 3.50 2.27 -33.73
C LYS A 431 4.57 1.30 -34.26
N ASP A 432 5.84 1.57 -34.00
CA ASP A 432 7.01 0.77 -34.37
C ASP A 432 7.60 -0.01 -33.18
N TYR A 433 6.91 -0.02 -32.03
CA TYR A 433 7.36 -0.77 -30.87
C TYR A 433 7.27 -2.28 -31.10
N LYS A 434 8.30 -2.97 -30.61
CA LYS A 434 8.38 -4.42 -30.60
C LYS A 434 8.65 -4.86 -29.18
N ASN A 435 8.04 -5.97 -28.80
CA ASN A 435 8.57 -6.74 -27.68
C ASN A 435 9.91 -7.33 -28.14
N ASP A 436 11.01 -6.90 -27.51
CA ASP A 436 12.36 -7.38 -27.75
C ASP A 436 13.24 -7.15 -26.51
N PRO A 437 14.48 -7.69 -26.41
CA PRO A 437 15.28 -7.59 -25.20
C PRO A 437 15.60 -6.17 -24.68
N ASN A 438 15.32 -5.10 -25.43
CA ASN A 438 15.48 -3.71 -24.97
C ASN A 438 14.12 -3.03 -24.66
N THR A 439 13.00 -3.70 -24.86
CA THR A 439 11.65 -3.16 -24.69
C THR A 439 10.80 -4.13 -23.87
N TYR A 440 10.58 -3.81 -22.60
CA TYR A 440 9.73 -4.61 -21.72
C TYR A 440 8.25 -4.25 -21.94
N VAL A 441 7.44 -5.20 -22.41
CA VAL A 441 6.04 -4.97 -22.78
C VAL A 441 5.09 -5.65 -21.80
N ILE A 442 4.24 -4.85 -21.16
CA ILE A 442 3.32 -5.26 -20.10
C ILE A 442 1.89 -5.24 -20.62
N GLY A 443 1.22 -6.40 -20.69
CA GLY A 443 -0.21 -6.48 -20.95
C GLY A 443 -1.03 -6.26 -19.69
N THR A 444 -1.68 -5.10 -19.54
CA THR A 444 -2.39 -4.70 -18.31
C THR A 444 -3.81 -4.19 -18.56
N ILE A 445 -4.51 -3.78 -17.50
CA ILE A 445 -5.88 -3.27 -17.51
C ILE A 445 -5.98 -1.94 -16.79
N GLY A 446 -7.05 -1.20 -17.05
CA GLY A 446 -7.31 0.07 -16.41
C GLY A 446 -6.35 1.17 -16.86
N TRP A 447 -6.47 2.32 -16.20
CA TRP A 447 -5.70 3.53 -16.49
C TRP A 447 -5.44 4.25 -15.16
N PRO A 448 -4.26 4.87 -14.97
CA PRO A 448 -4.01 5.65 -13.75
C PRO A 448 -5.03 6.79 -13.63
N GLU A 449 -5.57 7.01 -12.43
CA GLU A 449 -6.52 8.10 -12.19
C GLU A 449 -5.89 9.47 -12.53
N SER A 450 -4.59 9.60 -12.26
CA SER A 450 -3.82 10.78 -12.58
C SER A 450 -2.35 10.42 -12.78
N PHE A 451 -1.58 11.30 -13.43
CA PHE A 451 -0.11 11.27 -13.31
C PHE A 451 0.40 12.10 -12.13
N ASP A 452 -0.45 12.71 -11.30
CA ASP A 452 -0.03 13.38 -10.06
C ASP A 452 0.09 12.38 -8.90
N PRO A 453 1.27 12.22 -8.26
CA PRO A 453 1.42 11.30 -7.14
C PRO A 453 0.57 11.75 -5.94
N ALA A 454 0.26 13.04 -5.84
CA ALA A 454 -0.63 13.57 -4.81
C ALA A 454 -2.10 13.22 -5.03
N MET A 455 -2.50 12.67 -6.19
CA MET A 455 -3.87 12.24 -6.46
C MET A 455 -3.99 10.73 -6.62
N THR A 456 -3.00 10.06 -7.20
CA THR A 456 -3.05 8.61 -7.42
C THR A 456 -3.14 7.87 -6.10
N TYR A 457 -4.27 7.20 -5.86
CA TYR A 457 -4.45 6.29 -4.73
C TYR A 457 -4.92 4.91 -5.21
N GLU A 458 -4.21 4.39 -6.19
CA GLU A 458 -4.46 3.08 -6.79
C GLU A 458 -3.14 2.48 -7.30
N THR A 459 -3.13 1.17 -7.49
CA THR A 459 -1.89 0.41 -7.69
C THR A 459 -1.18 0.72 -9.01
N PHE A 460 -1.89 1.06 -10.08
CA PHE A 460 -1.30 1.37 -11.40
C PHE A 460 -0.48 2.66 -11.32
N GLY A 461 -1.08 3.75 -10.83
CA GLY A 461 -0.42 5.04 -10.69
C GLY A 461 0.80 4.96 -9.78
N TRP A 462 0.72 4.21 -8.68
CA TRP A 462 1.85 3.94 -7.82
C TRP A 462 2.93 3.09 -8.50
N GLU A 463 2.56 2.11 -9.33
CA GLU A 463 3.51 1.35 -10.17
C GLU A 463 4.25 2.28 -11.13
N ILE A 464 3.57 3.22 -11.80
CA ILE A 464 4.22 4.22 -12.65
C ILE A 464 5.19 5.09 -11.84
N TRP A 465 4.77 5.57 -10.67
CA TRP A 465 5.59 6.44 -9.84
C TRP A 465 6.83 5.77 -9.26
N HIS A 466 6.82 4.45 -9.05
CA HIS A 466 8.05 3.68 -8.74
C HIS A 466 9.09 3.72 -9.86
N GLU A 467 8.67 3.93 -11.11
CA GLU A 467 9.56 3.95 -12.27
C GLU A 467 10.03 5.36 -12.64
N ILE A 468 9.22 6.38 -12.36
CA ILE A 468 9.51 7.76 -12.81
C ILE A 468 9.87 8.73 -11.68
N GLY A 469 9.58 8.40 -10.43
CA GLY A 469 9.91 9.22 -9.26
C GLY A 469 10.82 8.50 -8.27
N ASP A 470 11.40 9.27 -7.36
CA ASP A 470 12.08 8.76 -6.18
C ASP A 470 11.45 9.38 -4.92
N THR A 471 11.41 8.61 -3.84
CA THR A 471 10.91 9.01 -2.53
C THR A 471 12.09 9.34 -1.60
N LEU A 472 11.84 9.72 -0.34
CA LEU A 472 12.94 9.97 0.59
C LEU A 472 13.74 8.70 0.88
N VAL A 473 13.04 7.58 1.05
CA VAL A 473 13.62 6.28 1.34
C VAL A 473 12.85 5.21 0.56
N THR A 474 13.38 4.00 0.49
CA THR A 474 12.74 2.89 -0.23
C THR A 474 13.03 1.54 0.42
N TYR A 475 12.54 0.46 -0.17
CA TYR A 475 12.90 -0.91 0.19
C TYR A 475 13.79 -1.50 -0.90
N TRP A 476 14.84 -2.24 -0.53
CA TRP A 476 15.71 -2.84 -1.54
C TRP A 476 15.19 -4.21 -1.98
N LYS A 477 14.56 -4.24 -3.15
CA LYS A 477 13.98 -5.45 -3.74
C LYS A 477 12.98 -6.12 -2.80
N GLU A 478 13.24 -7.34 -2.33
CA GLU A 478 12.33 -8.10 -1.46
C GLU A 478 12.58 -7.85 0.04
N GLU A 479 13.57 -7.01 0.39
CA GLU A 479 13.95 -6.74 1.77
C GLU A 479 12.91 -5.84 2.46
N THR A 480 12.34 -6.33 3.56
CA THR A 480 11.36 -5.60 4.40
C THR A 480 11.87 -5.32 5.80
N GLU A 481 12.97 -5.95 6.23
CA GLU A 481 13.55 -5.70 7.56
C GLU A 481 14.15 -4.28 7.62
N LYS A 482 14.55 -3.74 6.47
CA LYS A 482 15.37 -2.53 6.39
C LYS A 482 14.86 -1.58 5.32
N VAL A 483 14.50 -0.39 5.77
CA VAL A 483 14.37 0.78 4.91
C VAL A 483 15.77 1.19 4.43
N THR A 484 15.88 1.54 3.15
CA THR A 484 17.13 1.87 2.45
C THR A 484 17.11 3.31 1.97
N PRO A 485 18.26 4.03 1.99
CA PRO A 485 18.38 5.36 1.39
C PRO A 485 17.93 5.43 -0.07
N ASP A 486 17.25 6.52 -0.42
CA ASP A 486 16.88 6.86 -1.80
C ASP A 486 17.30 8.32 -2.12
N LEU A 487 16.37 9.28 -2.18
CA LEU A 487 16.70 10.71 -2.20
C LEU A 487 17.31 11.18 -0.88
N ALA A 488 16.84 10.67 0.26
CA ALA A 488 17.50 10.88 1.52
C ALA A 488 18.64 9.87 1.67
N VAL A 489 19.86 10.37 1.86
CA VAL A 489 21.08 9.57 1.97
C VAL A 489 21.36 9.11 3.40
N ALA A 490 20.75 9.78 4.37
CA ALA A 490 20.82 9.48 5.79
C ALA A 490 19.66 10.14 6.55
N TRP A 491 19.33 9.62 7.72
CA TRP A 491 18.32 10.23 8.60
C TRP A 491 18.63 10.08 10.09
N ALA A 492 18.09 11.00 10.89
CA ALA A 492 18.14 10.97 12.35
C ALA A 492 16.82 11.48 12.94
N HIS A 493 16.54 11.21 14.22
CA HIS A 493 15.38 11.73 14.92
C HIS A 493 15.74 12.21 16.34
N ASN A 494 14.89 13.04 16.94
CA ASN A 494 15.02 13.41 18.36
C ASN A 494 14.62 12.24 19.30
N GLU A 495 14.93 12.33 20.59
CA GLU A 495 14.64 11.25 21.55
C GLU A 495 13.15 10.86 21.61
N ASP A 496 12.25 11.83 21.39
CA ASP A 496 10.81 11.62 21.41
C ASP A 496 10.26 11.05 20.08
N GLY A 497 11.06 10.97 19.02
CA GLY A 497 10.64 10.50 17.70
C GLY A 497 9.64 11.41 16.98
N THR A 498 9.48 12.66 17.43
CA THR A 498 8.55 13.67 16.89
C THR A 498 9.21 14.62 15.89
N GLU A 499 10.54 14.59 15.76
CA GLU A 499 11.27 15.34 14.75
C GLU A 499 12.26 14.44 14.04
N TRP A 500 12.18 14.40 12.71
CA TRP A 500 13.04 13.61 11.84
C TRP A 500 13.80 14.52 10.87
N TYR A 501 15.04 14.17 10.61
CA TYR A 501 15.99 14.96 9.83
C TYR A 501 16.54 14.11 8.70
N PHE A 502 16.14 14.37 7.46
CA PHE A 502 16.54 13.62 6.26
C PHE A 502 17.57 14.41 5.47
N VAL A 503 18.78 13.89 5.33
CA VAL A 503 19.84 14.52 4.52
C VAL A 503 19.59 14.21 3.05
N ILE A 504 19.43 15.23 2.21
CA ILE A 504 19.03 15.04 0.81
C ILE A 504 20.26 14.90 -0.09
N ARG A 505 20.19 13.97 -1.06
CA ARG A 505 21.23 13.70 -2.05
C ARG A 505 21.48 14.92 -2.95
N GLY A 506 22.74 15.30 -3.09
CA GLY A 506 23.18 16.31 -4.05
C GLY A 506 23.21 15.79 -5.49
N GLY A 507 23.01 16.69 -6.45
CA GLY A 507 23.14 16.40 -7.88
C GLY A 507 21.96 15.68 -8.53
N VAL A 508 20.87 15.43 -7.79
CA VAL A 508 19.63 14.87 -8.33
C VAL A 508 18.94 15.91 -9.23
N LYS A 509 18.38 15.43 -10.35
CA LYS A 509 17.63 16.25 -11.30
C LYS A 509 16.32 15.56 -11.69
N ALA A 510 15.23 16.30 -11.61
CA ALA A 510 13.98 15.91 -12.24
C ALA A 510 14.03 16.27 -13.74
N TYR A 511 13.65 15.32 -14.60
CA TYR A 511 13.61 15.52 -16.05
C TYR A 511 12.20 15.83 -16.53
N ASP A 512 12.08 16.91 -17.31
CA ASP A 512 10.89 17.31 -18.06
C ASP A 512 11.09 16.94 -19.54
N PRO A 513 10.52 15.81 -20.00
CA PRO A 513 10.65 15.36 -21.38
C PRO A 513 9.82 16.19 -22.37
N TRP A 514 8.90 17.02 -21.88
CA TRP A 514 7.97 17.81 -22.69
C TRP A 514 8.63 19.11 -23.20
N ASN A 515 9.60 19.63 -22.45
CA ASN A 515 10.37 20.82 -22.80
C ASN A 515 11.90 20.56 -22.89
N ASP A 516 12.33 19.31 -22.73
CA ASP A 516 13.75 18.90 -22.67
C ASP A 516 14.56 19.74 -21.66
N LYS A 517 14.02 19.87 -20.44
CA LYS A 517 14.61 20.65 -19.35
C LYS A 517 14.82 19.77 -18.13
N THR A 518 15.85 20.09 -17.34
CA THR A 518 16.08 19.47 -16.02
C THR A 518 15.96 20.50 -14.92
N TYR A 519 15.45 20.08 -13.77
CA TYR A 519 15.32 20.89 -12.56
C TYR A 519 16.12 20.23 -11.42
N PRO A 520 16.98 20.96 -10.70
CA PRO A 520 17.65 20.42 -9.52
C PRO A 520 16.63 20.08 -8.44
N ILE A 521 16.92 19.05 -7.63
CA ILE A 521 16.13 18.69 -6.46
C ILE A 521 16.95 18.97 -5.19
N ASP A 522 16.35 19.67 -4.24
CA ASP A 522 16.90 19.91 -2.91
C ASP A 522 15.87 19.75 -1.78
N ALA A 523 16.26 20.00 -0.54
CA ALA A 523 15.39 19.89 0.63
C ALA A 523 14.14 20.80 0.57
N THR A 524 14.18 21.91 -0.19
CA THR A 524 13.04 22.80 -0.41
C THR A 524 11.98 22.15 -1.29
N ASP A 525 12.39 21.42 -2.34
CA ASP A 525 11.47 20.66 -3.19
C ASP A 525 10.77 19.54 -2.41
N VAL A 526 11.48 18.90 -1.48
CA VAL A 526 10.89 17.93 -0.54
C VAL A 526 9.80 18.61 0.30
N ALA A 527 10.15 19.74 0.94
CA ALA A 527 9.21 20.48 1.79
C ALA A 527 7.98 20.95 1.00
N PHE A 528 8.18 21.47 -0.22
CA PHE A 528 7.12 21.91 -1.11
C PHE A 528 6.21 20.74 -1.53
N THR A 529 6.80 19.61 -1.94
CA THR A 529 6.05 18.43 -2.37
C THR A 529 5.17 17.90 -1.25
N PHE A 530 5.73 17.70 -0.07
CA PHE A 530 5.00 17.15 1.08
C PHE A 530 3.85 18.08 1.47
N TRP A 531 4.14 19.37 1.60
CA TRP A 531 3.14 20.38 1.92
C TRP A 531 2.06 20.48 0.83
N ARG A 532 2.43 20.36 -0.44
CA ARG A 532 1.50 20.36 -1.59
C ARG A 532 0.52 19.19 -1.52
N VAL A 533 0.96 17.98 -1.16
CA VAL A 533 0.05 16.82 -0.98
C VAL A 533 -1.05 17.14 0.05
N LYS A 534 -0.67 17.70 1.21
CA LYS A 534 -1.63 18.17 2.21
C LYS A 534 -2.55 19.25 1.65
N ARG A 535 -1.99 20.23 0.94
CA ARG A 535 -2.73 21.38 0.40
C ARG A 535 -3.76 20.97 -0.64
N LEU A 536 -3.44 20.04 -1.52
CA LEU A 536 -4.35 19.59 -2.57
C LEU A 536 -5.55 18.83 -2.00
N GLY A 537 -5.39 18.14 -0.86
CA GLY A 537 -6.51 17.52 -0.16
C GLY A 537 -7.17 16.36 -0.93
N HIS A 538 -6.43 15.74 -1.86
CA HIS A 538 -6.89 14.55 -2.58
C HIS A 538 -6.92 13.31 -1.68
N SER A 539 -7.27 12.18 -2.27
CA SER A 539 -7.53 10.92 -1.59
C SER A 539 -6.37 10.42 -0.72
N VAL A 540 -5.10 10.55 -1.13
CA VAL A 540 -3.90 10.16 -0.34
C VAL A 540 -3.56 11.14 0.80
N SER A 541 -4.13 12.34 0.83
CA SER A 541 -3.69 13.40 1.73
C SER A 541 -3.93 13.10 3.22
N TRP A 542 -4.79 12.13 3.54
CA TRP A 542 -5.05 11.71 4.92
C TRP A 542 -3.76 11.21 5.61
N MET A 543 -2.82 10.61 4.86
CA MET A 543 -1.54 10.15 5.41
C MET A 543 -0.64 11.31 5.84
N THR A 544 -0.88 12.53 5.33
CA THR A 544 -0.18 13.72 5.85
C THR A 544 -0.65 14.10 7.25
N GLY A 545 -1.75 13.52 7.76
CA GLY A 545 -2.20 13.70 9.13
C GLY A 545 -1.24 13.15 10.19
N PHE A 546 -0.29 12.29 9.81
CA PHE A 546 0.81 11.85 10.66
C PHE A 546 1.93 12.90 10.80
N MET A 547 1.82 14.03 10.09
CA MET A 547 2.89 15.02 9.94
C MET A 547 2.36 16.43 10.22
N ASP A 548 3.15 17.25 10.89
CA ASP A 548 2.92 18.69 11.00
C ASP A 548 3.73 19.41 9.90
N LEU A 549 3.18 19.40 8.69
CA LEU A 549 3.84 19.97 7.51
C LEU A 549 3.94 21.50 7.52
N ASP A 550 3.21 22.19 8.41
CA ASP A 550 3.34 23.65 8.57
C ASP A 550 4.52 24.00 9.48
N LYS A 551 5.00 23.04 10.29
CA LYS A 551 6.22 23.17 11.12
C LYS A 551 7.44 22.44 10.54
N SER A 552 7.23 21.64 9.51
CA SER A 552 8.29 20.97 8.76
C SER A 552 8.95 21.95 7.80
N GLN A 553 10.26 21.84 7.59
CA GLN A 553 11.01 22.84 6.82
C GLN A 553 12.34 22.30 6.29
N PRO A 554 12.86 22.84 5.18
CA PRO A 554 14.23 22.59 4.77
C PRO A 554 15.19 23.31 5.72
N LEU A 555 16.38 22.74 5.89
CA LEU A 555 17.51 23.29 6.62
C LEU A 555 18.73 23.27 5.71
N THR A 556 19.54 24.32 5.78
CA THR A 556 20.92 24.25 5.30
C THR A 556 21.72 23.29 6.19
N GLU A 557 22.82 22.76 5.65
CA GLU A 557 23.74 21.91 6.44
C GLU A 557 24.25 22.63 7.69
N GLN A 558 24.50 23.95 7.59
CA GLN A 558 24.96 24.74 8.72
C GLN A 558 23.89 24.89 9.82
N GLU A 559 22.61 25.00 9.44
CA GLU A 559 21.51 25.01 10.41
C GLU A 559 21.36 23.65 11.08
N PHE A 560 21.48 22.56 10.32
CA PHE A 560 21.45 21.20 10.90
C PHE A 560 22.62 20.98 11.87
N GLU A 561 23.83 21.44 11.54
CA GLU A 561 24.98 21.43 12.46
C GLU A 561 24.75 22.29 13.72
N ASN A 562 23.82 23.25 13.68
CA ASN A 562 23.42 23.99 14.88
C ASN A 562 22.40 23.20 15.70
N VAL A 563 21.46 22.48 15.06
CA VAL A 563 20.54 21.56 15.73
C VAL A 563 21.33 20.50 16.52
N LEU A 564 22.35 19.88 15.91
CA LEU A 564 23.22 18.88 16.55
C LEU A 564 23.96 19.41 17.80
N LYS A 565 24.12 20.73 17.94
CA LYS A 565 24.74 21.35 19.13
C LYS A 565 23.74 21.64 20.23
N SER A 566 22.47 21.85 19.90
CA SER A 566 21.42 22.20 20.87
C SER A 566 20.58 21.01 21.30
N GLU A 567 20.48 19.98 20.46
CA GLU A 567 19.58 18.86 20.63
C GLU A 567 20.32 17.54 20.44
N LYS A 568 19.90 16.53 21.19
CA LYS A 568 20.40 15.17 21.04
C LYS A 568 19.59 14.45 19.97
N LEU A 569 20.24 14.09 18.87
CA LEU A 569 19.65 13.29 17.81
C LEU A 569 20.19 11.85 17.84
N ILE A 570 19.32 10.89 17.53
CA ILE A 570 19.59 9.47 17.43
C ILE A 570 19.45 9.07 15.97
N ALA A 571 20.37 8.22 15.48
CA ALA A 571 20.25 7.60 14.17
C ALA A 571 20.36 6.09 14.32
N ASP A 572 19.32 5.39 13.85
CA ASP A 572 19.22 3.95 13.81
C ASP A 572 19.30 3.46 12.37
N TYR A 573 20.34 2.66 12.07
CA TYR A 573 20.51 2.08 10.75
C TYR A 573 21.30 0.78 10.80
N ASN A 574 20.81 -0.25 10.11
CA ASN A 574 21.47 -1.56 10.02
C ASN A 574 21.84 -2.18 11.39
N GLY A 575 20.93 -2.08 12.37
CA GLY A 575 21.11 -2.62 13.72
C GLY A 575 22.13 -1.86 14.58
N LYS A 576 22.58 -0.69 14.13
CA LYS A 576 23.41 0.23 14.90
C LYS A 576 22.60 1.45 15.28
N SER A 577 22.75 1.89 16.53
CA SER A 577 22.21 3.13 17.05
C SER A 577 23.36 4.02 17.49
N ILE A 578 23.37 5.27 17.06
CA ILE A 578 24.35 6.26 17.49
C ILE A 578 23.67 7.54 17.93
N GLU A 579 24.30 8.25 18.88
CA GLU A 579 24.04 9.68 19.04
C GLU A 579 24.81 10.43 17.94
N VAL A 580 24.10 11.26 17.17
CA VAL A 580 24.70 12.01 16.06
C VAL A 580 25.41 13.25 16.62
N LYS A 581 26.73 13.34 16.43
CA LYS A 581 27.54 14.48 16.90
C LYS A 581 27.96 15.45 15.79
N SER A 582 27.87 15.01 14.54
CA SER A 582 28.17 15.81 13.34
C SER A 582 27.45 15.22 12.12
N MET A 583 27.30 16.01 11.04
CA MET A 583 26.83 15.51 9.75
C MET A 583 27.67 14.33 9.27
N LYS A 584 28.99 14.38 9.48
CA LYS A 584 29.89 13.31 9.07
C LYS A 584 29.57 11.98 9.77
N ASP A 585 29.32 12.00 11.08
CA ASP A 585 28.99 10.79 11.83
C ASP A 585 27.70 10.15 11.30
N LEU A 586 26.72 10.98 10.95
CA LEU A 586 25.47 10.54 10.34
C LEU A 586 25.73 9.91 8.97
N LEU A 587 26.43 10.59 8.07
CA LEU A 587 26.72 10.06 6.73
C LEU A 587 27.57 8.78 6.77
N ASP A 588 28.54 8.69 7.69
CA ASP A 588 29.37 7.50 7.89
C ASP A 588 28.55 6.28 8.33
N LEU A 589 27.53 6.47 9.18
CA LEU A 589 26.61 5.39 9.58
C LEU A 589 25.90 4.78 8.38
N PHE A 590 25.47 5.63 7.44
CA PHE A 590 24.76 5.24 6.22
C PHE A 590 25.70 4.85 5.06
N GLY A 591 27.02 5.06 5.23
CA GLY A 591 28.02 4.75 4.20
C GLY A 591 27.97 5.69 3.00
N TYR A 592 27.55 6.95 3.20
CA TYR A 592 27.45 7.95 2.13
C TYR A 592 28.61 8.94 2.16
N SER A 593 29.14 9.28 0.97
CA SER A 593 30.25 10.23 0.81
C SER A 593 30.07 11.18 -0.37
N GLY A 594 28.87 11.23 -0.96
CA GLY A 594 28.56 12.10 -2.09
C GLY A 594 28.16 13.51 -1.64
N GLU A 595 27.80 14.34 -2.61
CA GLU A 595 27.28 15.69 -2.35
C GLU A 595 25.90 15.62 -1.68
N THR A 596 25.53 16.67 -0.95
CA THR A 596 24.24 16.82 -0.27
C THR A 596 23.55 18.12 -0.72
N ALA A 597 22.22 18.15 -0.65
CA ALA A 597 21.37 19.26 -1.08
C ALA A 597 20.45 19.72 0.06
N GLY A 598 21.04 19.97 1.22
CA GLY A 598 20.32 20.37 2.44
C GLY A 598 19.74 19.19 3.22
N VAL A 599 18.99 19.52 4.27
CA VAL A 599 18.35 18.58 5.19
C VAL A 599 16.88 18.93 5.33
N TYR A 600 15.97 17.97 5.16
CA TYR A 600 14.55 18.19 5.42
C TYR A 600 14.22 17.82 6.87
N LYS A 601 13.75 18.78 7.66
CA LYS A 601 13.17 18.56 8.99
C LYS A 601 11.68 18.26 8.85
N LEU A 602 11.30 17.02 9.13
CA LEU A 602 9.92 16.57 9.22
C LEU A 602 9.48 16.56 10.69
N VAL A 603 8.38 17.23 11.00
CA VAL A 603 7.79 17.28 12.34
C VAL A 603 6.56 16.39 12.37
N LEU A 604 6.40 15.60 13.43
CA LEU A 604 5.24 14.75 13.70
C LEU A 604 4.50 15.29 14.93
N PRO A 605 3.15 15.28 14.94
CA PRO A 605 2.37 15.72 16.10
C PRO A 605 2.52 14.78 17.30
N ASP A 606 2.76 13.50 17.03
CA ASP A 606 3.01 12.42 17.98
C ASP A 606 4.12 11.51 17.43
N PRO A 607 4.85 10.74 18.27
CA PRO A 607 5.72 9.69 17.76
C PRO A 607 4.93 8.72 16.88
N TYR A 608 5.51 8.36 15.74
CA TYR A 608 4.88 7.44 14.79
C TYR A 608 5.93 6.51 14.18
N ALA A 609 6.01 5.29 14.73
CA ALA A 609 6.99 4.30 14.30
C ALA A 609 6.95 3.95 12.79
N PRO A 610 5.79 3.94 12.11
CA PRO A 610 5.72 3.65 10.67
C PRO A 610 6.21 4.77 9.75
N ILE A 611 6.67 5.92 10.26
CA ILE A 611 6.91 7.11 9.44
C ILE A 611 7.86 6.86 8.26
N LEU A 612 8.91 6.04 8.44
CA LEU A 612 9.82 5.67 7.34
C LEU A 612 9.12 4.88 6.23
N GLY A 613 8.12 4.07 6.58
CA GLY A 613 7.29 3.37 5.60
C GLY A 613 6.36 4.32 4.84
N VAL A 614 5.84 5.35 5.50
CA VAL A 614 5.00 6.38 4.86
C VAL A 614 5.81 7.21 3.87
N VAL A 615 7.02 7.66 4.26
CA VAL A 615 7.89 8.47 3.36
C VAL A 615 8.61 7.63 2.30
N ALA A 616 8.36 6.31 2.27
CA ALA A 616 8.77 5.42 1.20
C ALA A 616 7.68 5.25 0.11
N ASP A 617 6.48 5.77 0.33
CA ASP A 617 5.37 5.55 -0.58
C ASP A 617 5.37 6.53 -1.78
N PRO A 618 5.04 6.06 -2.99
CA PRO A 618 5.04 6.87 -4.21
C PRO A 618 4.25 8.18 -4.15
N PHE A 619 3.22 8.31 -3.29
CA PHE A 619 2.47 9.58 -3.18
C PHE A 619 3.33 10.77 -2.72
N LEU A 620 4.50 10.49 -2.15
CA LEU A 620 5.52 11.47 -1.73
C LEU A 620 6.73 11.54 -2.67
N SER A 621 6.61 11.02 -3.89
CA SER A 621 7.63 11.19 -4.94
C SER A 621 7.91 12.67 -5.14
N VAL A 622 9.18 13.07 -5.03
CA VAL A 622 9.55 14.48 -4.95
C VAL A 622 9.45 15.15 -6.32
N LEU A 623 8.71 16.25 -6.39
CA LEU A 623 8.51 17.03 -7.60
C LEU A 623 9.24 18.38 -7.52
N PRO A 624 9.82 18.87 -8.64
CA PRO A 624 10.50 20.16 -8.68
C PRO A 624 9.51 21.31 -8.54
N ALA A 625 9.66 22.13 -7.50
CA ALA A 625 8.78 23.27 -7.25
C ALA A 625 8.88 24.33 -8.36
N GLU A 626 10.06 24.49 -8.98
CA GLU A 626 10.26 25.40 -10.12
C GLU A 626 9.41 25.00 -11.33
N TYR A 627 9.29 23.70 -11.62
CA TYR A 627 8.42 23.23 -12.71
C TYR A 627 6.95 23.52 -12.41
N LEU A 628 6.51 23.19 -11.19
CA LEU A 628 5.11 23.28 -10.79
C LEU A 628 4.62 24.73 -10.67
N LEU A 629 5.48 25.64 -10.19
CA LEU A 629 5.14 27.04 -9.97
C LEU A 629 5.45 27.93 -11.18
N GLY A 630 6.33 27.50 -12.10
CA GLY A 630 6.70 28.24 -13.30
C GLY A 630 7.09 29.69 -13.00
N ASP A 631 6.44 30.64 -13.68
CA ASP A 631 6.68 32.08 -13.51
C ASP A 631 6.43 32.61 -12.09
N LYS A 632 5.77 31.83 -11.22
CA LYS A 632 5.52 32.16 -9.81
C LYS A 632 6.56 31.62 -8.85
N TYR A 633 7.53 30.83 -9.32
CA TYR A 633 8.51 30.17 -8.47
C TYR A 633 9.29 31.16 -7.57
N ASP A 634 9.95 32.17 -8.15
CA ASP A 634 10.75 33.13 -7.39
C ASP A 634 9.92 33.92 -6.36
N GLU A 635 8.68 34.26 -6.74
CA GLU A 635 7.74 34.96 -5.86
C GLU A 635 7.34 34.08 -4.67
N ALA A 636 6.99 32.82 -4.94
CA ALA A 636 6.55 31.84 -3.96
C ALA A 636 7.68 31.42 -3.01
N MET A 637 8.89 31.17 -3.52
CA MET A 637 10.06 30.84 -2.71
C MET A 637 10.42 31.98 -1.77
N LYS A 638 10.38 33.23 -2.25
CA LYS A 638 10.60 34.39 -1.39
C LYS A 638 9.51 34.55 -0.33
N ALA A 639 8.24 34.33 -0.67
CA ALA A 639 7.12 34.45 0.26
C ALA A 639 7.19 33.39 1.38
N ALA A 640 7.62 32.18 1.04
CA ALA A 640 7.78 31.06 1.97
C ALA A 640 9.13 31.04 2.69
N ASP A 641 9.98 32.06 2.51
CA ASP A 641 11.35 32.09 3.02
C ASP A 641 12.11 30.79 2.69
N ASN A 642 12.06 30.41 1.41
CA ASN A 642 12.57 29.14 0.86
C ASN A 642 12.11 27.91 1.67
N GLY A 643 10.82 27.85 2.00
CA GLY A 643 10.20 26.72 2.70
C GLY A 643 10.27 26.77 4.23
N LYS A 644 10.86 27.80 4.85
CA LYS A 644 10.81 28.01 6.31
C LYS A 644 9.44 28.45 6.81
N ASN A 645 8.59 28.94 5.89
CA ASN A 645 7.19 29.27 6.13
C ASN A 645 6.31 28.60 5.06
N PRO A 646 6.10 27.27 5.12
CA PRO A 646 5.36 26.52 4.10
C PRO A 646 3.97 27.08 3.82
N LYS A 647 3.31 27.62 4.86
CA LYS A 647 1.97 28.21 4.75
C LYS A 647 1.88 29.34 3.73
N ALA A 648 2.97 30.05 3.43
CA ALA A 648 2.95 31.09 2.41
C ALA A 648 2.67 30.54 0.99
N TRP A 649 2.88 29.24 0.75
CA TRP A 649 2.55 28.60 -0.52
C TRP A 649 1.03 28.51 -0.79
N GLU A 650 0.16 28.72 0.21
CA GLU A 650 -1.31 28.79 0.01
C GLU A 650 -1.73 29.86 -1.01
N ALA A 651 -0.92 30.91 -1.17
CA ALA A 651 -1.17 31.95 -2.16
C ALA A 651 -0.92 31.49 -3.62
N TYR A 652 -0.25 30.35 -3.80
CA TYR A 652 0.22 29.85 -5.09
C TYR A 652 -0.32 28.45 -5.44
N VAL A 653 -0.79 27.70 -4.44
CA VAL A 653 -1.38 26.36 -4.60
C VAL A 653 -2.78 26.33 -3.97
N GLN A 654 -3.76 25.93 -4.78
CA GLN A 654 -5.16 25.79 -4.44
C GLN A 654 -5.48 24.36 -3.96
N GLU A 655 -6.63 24.19 -3.32
CA GLU A 655 -7.16 22.86 -2.98
C GLU A 655 -7.82 22.21 -4.21
N GLY A 656 -7.74 20.89 -4.29
CA GLY A 656 -8.49 20.05 -5.21
C GLY A 656 -7.97 20.00 -6.64
N GLU A 657 -8.71 19.27 -7.48
CA GLU A 657 -8.29 18.87 -8.84
C GLU A 657 -8.12 20.04 -9.81
N GLN A 658 -8.68 21.22 -9.51
CA GLN A 658 -8.58 22.37 -10.39
C GLN A 658 -7.30 23.18 -10.16
N ASP A 659 -6.48 22.80 -9.17
CA ASP A 659 -5.21 23.46 -8.93
C ASP A 659 -4.29 23.35 -10.17
N PRO A 660 -3.68 24.47 -10.64
CA PRO A 660 -2.82 24.45 -11.82
C PRO A 660 -1.61 23.53 -11.70
N THR A 661 -1.05 23.34 -10.50
CA THR A 661 0.11 22.46 -10.31
C THR A 661 -0.29 21.00 -10.51
N HIS A 662 -1.49 20.62 -10.03
CA HIS A 662 -2.09 19.30 -10.26
C HIS A 662 -2.36 19.06 -11.74
N GLN A 663 -3.07 19.98 -12.40
CA GLN A 663 -3.41 19.86 -13.83
C GLN A 663 -2.15 19.76 -14.70
N LEU A 664 -1.07 20.43 -14.31
CA LEU A 664 0.20 20.35 -15.01
C LEU A 664 0.82 18.95 -14.92
N ILE A 665 1.03 18.42 -13.72
CA ILE A 665 1.68 17.12 -13.54
C ILE A 665 0.79 15.95 -14.01
N HIS A 666 -0.54 16.08 -13.87
CA HIS A 666 -1.50 15.13 -14.41
C HIS A 666 -1.35 14.94 -15.92
N LYS A 667 -0.99 16.01 -16.64
CA LYS A 667 -0.87 15.98 -18.11
C LYS A 667 0.55 15.79 -18.60
N TYR A 668 1.52 16.32 -17.86
CA TYR A 668 2.92 16.39 -18.24
C TYR A 668 3.77 15.90 -17.07
N PRO A 669 3.78 14.59 -16.78
CA PRO A 669 4.59 14.03 -15.71
C PRO A 669 6.08 14.34 -15.89
N VAL A 670 6.73 14.70 -14.79
CA VAL A 670 8.17 14.93 -14.67
C VAL A 670 8.67 14.16 -13.45
N GLY A 671 9.93 13.74 -13.43
CA GLY A 671 10.41 12.98 -12.28
C GLY A 671 11.91 12.67 -12.29
N THR A 672 12.37 12.09 -11.19
CA THR A 672 13.79 11.84 -10.91
C THR A 672 14.20 10.38 -11.13
N GLY A 673 13.24 9.49 -11.36
CA GLY A 673 13.43 8.04 -11.40
C GLY A 673 14.19 7.52 -12.62
N PRO A 674 14.41 6.20 -12.71
CA PRO A 674 15.16 5.55 -13.79
C PRO A 674 14.52 5.70 -15.17
N TYR A 675 13.21 5.93 -15.23
CA TYR A 675 12.47 6.17 -16.45
C TYR A 675 11.77 7.53 -16.42
N TYR A 676 11.32 7.98 -17.59
CA TYR A 676 10.36 9.07 -17.73
C TYR A 676 9.23 8.63 -18.67
N VAL A 677 8.05 9.23 -18.51
CA VAL A 677 6.94 9.04 -19.46
C VAL A 677 7.29 9.73 -20.78
N LYS A 678 7.54 8.94 -21.82
CA LYS A 678 7.93 9.44 -23.14
C LYS A 678 6.72 9.89 -23.94
N GLU A 679 5.67 9.06 -23.94
CA GLU A 679 4.42 9.30 -24.64
C GLU A 679 3.35 8.35 -24.14
N TYR A 680 2.08 8.71 -24.34
CA TYR A 680 0.95 7.87 -23.96
C TYR A 680 -0.27 8.18 -24.82
N GLU A 681 -1.21 7.24 -24.86
CA GLU A 681 -2.55 7.41 -25.39
C GLU A 681 -3.54 6.88 -24.35
N GLU A 682 -4.42 7.75 -23.87
CA GLU A 682 -5.33 7.48 -22.76
C GLU A 682 -6.17 6.22 -23.01
N ASN A 683 -6.23 5.33 -22.01
CA ASN A 683 -6.90 4.02 -22.07
C ASN A 683 -6.38 3.07 -23.17
N SER A 684 -5.17 3.31 -23.70
CA SER A 684 -4.58 2.52 -24.79
C SER A 684 -3.15 2.07 -24.46
N TYR A 685 -2.21 2.99 -24.27
CA TYR A 685 -0.84 2.65 -23.91
C TYR A 685 -0.08 3.76 -23.19
N ILE A 686 0.97 3.37 -22.46
CA ILE A 686 1.95 4.27 -21.84
C ILE A 686 3.35 3.77 -22.22
N VAL A 687 4.21 4.65 -22.72
CA VAL A 687 5.60 4.36 -23.03
C VAL A 687 6.49 5.07 -22.02
N LEU A 688 7.33 4.33 -21.32
CA LEU A 688 8.43 4.85 -20.53
C LEU A 688 9.76 4.68 -21.30
N ALA A 689 10.67 5.62 -21.15
CA ALA A 689 12.03 5.54 -21.69
C ALA A 689 13.06 5.81 -20.59
N LEU A 690 14.25 5.21 -20.69
CA LEU A 690 15.31 5.40 -19.71
C LEU A 690 15.64 6.89 -19.55
N ASN A 691 15.68 7.35 -18.32
CA ASN A 691 16.03 8.72 -17.96
C ASN A 691 17.55 8.93 -18.07
N PRO A 692 18.04 9.72 -19.05
CA PRO A 692 19.48 9.94 -19.21
C PRO A 692 20.10 10.74 -18.05
N TYR A 693 19.26 11.38 -17.23
CA TYR A 693 19.65 12.18 -16.07
C TYR A 693 19.52 11.42 -14.74
N TYR A 694 19.19 10.14 -14.77
CA TYR A 694 19.03 9.34 -13.54
C TYR A 694 20.29 9.36 -12.69
N TRP A 695 20.13 9.68 -11.40
CA TRP A 695 21.24 9.91 -10.47
C TRP A 695 21.99 8.61 -10.14
N ASN A 696 21.35 7.44 -10.25
CA ASN A 696 21.95 6.13 -9.96
C ASN A 696 22.39 5.35 -11.21
N LYS A 697 22.69 6.04 -12.32
CA LYS A 697 23.08 5.37 -13.58
C LYS A 697 24.35 4.51 -13.51
N ASP A 698 25.20 4.71 -12.49
CA ASP A 698 26.36 3.84 -12.22
C ASP A 698 25.91 2.40 -11.92
N LEU A 699 24.69 2.22 -11.41
CA LEU A 699 24.05 0.92 -11.27
C LEU A 699 23.92 0.21 -12.62
N TRP A 700 23.59 0.94 -13.69
CA TRP A 700 23.43 0.36 -15.01
C TRP A 700 24.77 -0.03 -15.65
N GLU A 701 25.84 0.74 -15.42
CA GLU A 701 27.18 0.35 -15.83
C GLU A 701 27.59 -0.94 -15.11
N LYS A 702 27.35 -1.02 -13.80
CA LYS A 702 27.69 -2.17 -12.99
C LYS A 702 26.91 -3.44 -13.37
N GLU A 703 25.60 -3.31 -13.57
CA GLU A 703 24.70 -4.46 -13.79
C GLU A 703 24.64 -4.91 -15.26
N TYR A 704 24.77 -3.96 -16.20
CA TYR A 704 24.54 -4.19 -17.64
C TYR A 704 25.72 -3.77 -18.53
N GLY A 705 26.73 -3.07 -17.99
CA GLY A 705 27.76 -2.43 -18.81
C GLY A 705 27.23 -1.26 -19.64
N TYR A 706 26.05 -0.72 -19.29
CA TYR A 706 25.39 0.35 -20.02
C TYR A 706 25.75 1.72 -19.44
N LYS A 707 26.09 2.67 -20.32
CA LYS A 707 26.27 4.08 -19.99
C LYS A 707 25.25 4.89 -20.80
N PRO A 708 24.30 5.57 -20.15
CA PRO A 708 23.29 6.38 -20.83
C PRO A 708 23.87 7.63 -21.49
#